data_AF-A0A535IQI1-F1
#
_entry.id   AF-A0A535IQI1-F1
#
_cell.length_a   1.000
_cell.length_b   1.000
_cell.length_c   1.000
_cell.angle_alpha   90.00
_cell.angle_beta   90.00
_cell.angle_gamma   90.00
#
_symmetry.space_group_name_H-M   'P 1'
#
loop_
_entity.id
_entity.type
_entity.pdbx_description
1 polymer ?
#
loop_
_entity_poly.entity_id
_entity_poly.type
_entity_poly.pdbx_seq_one_letter_code
_entity_poly.pdbx_strand_id
1 'polypeptide(L)'
;MPKAAVYAVIWSPERDRYELHHQGDRSHHPLHTEDGSGFAGLVDGSSFAFQGKHGRLTLRKESRLHGEGYWYAYRNQGRRTRKKYAGRTTDLTIARLEDIAEALTAEPRVSTDERSQVKGGTIPELQAEVPAEERSAALQGRVPDTVTTSPSEHHTPVLAPKLHLPRLHASLLTRPRLLTRLDTGLQGKLTLLSAPAGFGKTTVVSQWVADHRKRQHHPPVAWISLDPGDNDPVRFWRYVITACQAFQPGIGQSALALLHTVARSSLELMLRTFLNELASLPHRGILVLEDYHVITSPQIHETLTFLLDHLPALFHLIVITRVDPPLPLARLRARGDLCELHAEDLRFSQEETAIFLRQALPAALSPEEIRHLDTRLEGWVTGLRLVTLMLQRRLTQQEIEHFLATFSGSHRHILEFFVTEVLNAQPEPLQVFLLQTSVLSRLSGSLCDAVTGRNNSEQFLKAVEDANLFLQSLDGSGQWYRYHPLFAEAMQQEARQRFGEEALHAWYSRASVWYEQQSMLTEAVEMALQAREFARAAALIEQNMRPHYAYHKMNEYHTLQRWLSSLPEDVLGQHPRLCSRAALLLVFSWEGLTDSRPSTLAQIERLLHRAECAWQAEGNRNGLGEILTFRAFLSWEQGDFALAARFSREALATLPESESQWRGSCFRIIGEEEMLAGRVREARQLFQEALALFEAAGNSYGARAALLALAEVYWLQGALRQAAELYRAVSSTAREDFPNAGKAQLGLARLSYEWNVLETAEQEAQEALDLGTRLQDEALQVQASLVLATIEQAREQTAPAQQRLHALLARLPGESTHHLPLLDRHILAGQARLSLAAGDLAAVERWSTTSAMDRESIPRLHQEQEDLITLRLLMAQGEAEEAIPLLEGWRVEAHQHGRTRSEVEILALMALAYFAQQRPLQASSLLREALALAHAEGYQRLFLDEGEEMAALQRVVLPTIRKDLSETYVHTLLHAFTQQQLGQGASFTSSSPVSARLIEALSPQEQRVLRLLVAGLSNPEIAEALVVSINTVKTQVHSIYRKLNVKSRKEARSALAVGSHHCGVQSLAIFLQPVLS
;
A
#
# COMPACT_ATOMS: atom_id res chain seq x y z
N MET A 1 -1.74 26.20 -15.98
CA MET A 1 -3.17 26.57 -16.16
C MET A 1 -3.72 25.76 -17.34
N PRO A 2 -4.81 24.99 -17.21
CA PRO A 2 -5.31 24.20 -18.34
C PRO A 2 -6.14 25.06 -19.31
N LYS A 3 -6.02 24.77 -20.61
CA LYS A 3 -6.71 25.42 -21.73
C LYS A 3 -8.24 25.44 -21.54
N ALA A 4 -8.87 26.56 -21.89
CA ALA A 4 -10.33 26.73 -21.84
C ALA A 4 -11.05 25.73 -22.76
N ALA A 5 -12.20 25.21 -22.32
CA ALA A 5 -13.02 24.29 -23.10
C ALA A 5 -13.47 24.95 -24.42
N VAL A 6 -13.26 24.25 -25.54
CA VAL A 6 -13.55 24.72 -26.91
C VAL A 6 -15.05 24.78 -27.19
N TYR A 7 -15.83 23.98 -26.47
CA TYR A 7 -17.29 23.86 -26.61
C TYR A 7 -17.99 24.09 -25.27
N ALA A 8 -19.14 24.78 -25.30
CA ALA A 8 -20.04 24.95 -24.17
C ALA A 8 -21.50 24.72 -24.57
N VAL A 9 -22.21 23.89 -23.81
CA VAL A 9 -23.66 23.70 -23.96
C VAL A 9 -24.34 24.53 -22.88
N ILE A 10 -25.18 25.49 -23.28
CA ILE A 10 -25.76 26.49 -22.37
C ILE A 10 -27.28 26.51 -22.50
N TRP A 11 -27.97 26.50 -21.36
CA TRP A 11 -29.40 26.75 -21.29
C TRP A 11 -29.71 28.22 -21.64
N SER A 12 -30.60 28.46 -22.61
CA SER A 12 -31.09 29.79 -22.96
C SER A 12 -32.49 30.01 -22.36
N PRO A 13 -32.64 30.82 -21.29
CA PRO A 13 -33.94 31.07 -20.67
C PRO A 13 -34.94 31.78 -21.59
N GLU A 14 -34.44 32.63 -22.49
CA GLU A 14 -35.26 33.42 -23.41
C GLU A 14 -35.89 32.59 -24.53
N ARG A 15 -35.29 31.43 -24.85
CA ARG A 15 -35.71 30.57 -25.97
C ARG A 15 -36.16 29.17 -25.55
N ASP A 16 -36.17 28.91 -24.24
CA ASP A 16 -36.53 27.64 -23.60
C ASP A 16 -35.86 26.40 -24.25
N ARG A 17 -34.56 26.51 -24.59
CA ARG A 17 -33.78 25.41 -25.21
C ARG A 17 -32.29 25.47 -24.88
N TYR A 18 -31.59 24.36 -25.09
CA TYR A 18 -30.12 24.30 -25.02
C TYR A 18 -29.47 24.68 -26.34
N GLU A 19 -28.42 25.48 -26.27
CA GLU A 19 -27.65 25.93 -27.43
C GLU A 19 -26.17 25.52 -27.28
N LEU A 20 -25.56 25.06 -28.38
CA LEU A 20 -24.13 24.78 -28.44
C LEU A 20 -23.36 26.02 -28.84
N HIS A 21 -22.34 26.37 -28.06
CA HIS A 21 -21.41 27.45 -28.32
C HIS A 21 -20.02 26.90 -28.64
N HIS A 22 -19.42 27.38 -29.72
CA HIS A 22 -18.03 27.11 -30.11
C HIS A 22 -17.18 28.37 -29.96
N GLN A 23 -15.96 28.26 -29.40
CA GLN A 23 -15.07 29.41 -29.29
C GLN A 23 -14.68 29.94 -30.69
N GLY A 24 -15.18 31.13 -31.03
CA GLY A 24 -14.82 31.86 -32.26
C GLY A 24 -15.97 32.04 -33.26
N ASP A 25 -17.12 31.39 -33.05
CA ASP A 25 -18.30 31.56 -33.90
C ASP A 25 -19.49 32.11 -33.09
N ARG A 26 -20.23 33.08 -33.66
CA ARG A 26 -21.43 33.68 -33.07
C ARG A 26 -22.72 32.98 -33.53
N SER A 27 -22.59 31.90 -34.31
CA SER A 27 -23.71 31.07 -34.73
C SER A 27 -24.24 30.23 -33.54
N HIS A 28 -25.56 30.26 -33.34
CA HIS A 28 -26.24 29.50 -32.30
C HIS A 28 -26.90 28.27 -32.93
N HIS A 29 -26.42 27.07 -32.62
CA HIS A 29 -27.06 25.85 -33.08
C HIS A 29 -27.98 25.29 -31.99
N PRO A 30 -29.30 25.12 -32.25
CA PRO A 30 -30.19 24.45 -31.31
C PRO A 30 -29.76 23.00 -31.15
N LEU A 31 -29.54 22.58 -29.90
CA LEU A 31 -29.20 21.20 -29.59
C LEU A 31 -30.50 20.43 -29.29
N HIS A 32 -31.00 19.66 -30.26
CA HIS A 32 -32.12 18.75 -30.06
C HIS A 32 -31.57 17.35 -29.75
N THR A 33 -31.55 16.95 -28.48
CA THR A 33 -30.98 15.65 -28.06
C THR A 33 -31.72 15.00 -26.90
N GLU A 34 -32.81 14.30 -27.23
CA GLU A 34 -33.41 13.31 -26.31
C GLU A 34 -32.67 11.96 -26.38
N ASP A 35 -32.01 11.65 -27.50
CA ASP A 35 -31.39 10.33 -27.77
C ASP A 35 -29.84 10.31 -27.80
N GLY A 36 -29.17 11.32 -27.23
CA GLY A 36 -27.69 11.38 -27.11
C GLY A 36 -26.90 11.63 -28.40
N SER A 37 -27.53 11.55 -29.58
CA SER A 37 -26.87 11.68 -30.90
C SER A 37 -26.21 13.04 -31.18
N GLY A 38 -26.73 14.14 -30.65
CA GLY A 38 -26.14 15.47 -30.86
C GLY A 38 -24.88 15.76 -30.02
N PHE A 39 -24.51 14.89 -29.08
CA PHE A 39 -23.21 14.94 -28.39
C PHE A 39 -22.10 14.20 -29.17
N ALA A 40 -22.44 13.45 -30.23
CA ALA A 40 -21.46 12.78 -31.08
C ALA A 40 -20.52 13.76 -31.80
N GLY A 41 -20.97 14.99 -32.08
CA GLY A 41 -20.12 16.05 -32.65
C GLY A 41 -19.10 16.65 -31.67
N LEU A 42 -19.22 16.37 -30.37
CA LEU A 42 -18.30 16.83 -29.32
C LEU A 42 -17.14 15.85 -29.07
N VAL A 43 -17.08 14.76 -29.84
CA VAL A 43 -16.16 13.62 -29.65
C VAL A 43 -14.69 13.97 -29.88
N ASP A 44 -14.39 15.00 -30.68
CA ASP A 44 -13.01 15.46 -30.93
C ASP A 44 -12.43 16.30 -29.77
N GLY A 45 -13.26 16.75 -28.83
CA GLY A 45 -12.84 17.50 -27.65
C GLY A 45 -12.58 16.60 -26.44
N SER A 46 -11.45 16.81 -25.74
CA SER A 46 -11.18 16.12 -24.46
C SER A 46 -11.97 16.69 -23.27
N SER A 47 -12.65 17.84 -23.45
CA SER A 47 -13.54 18.44 -22.45
C SER A 47 -14.54 19.44 -23.06
N PHE A 48 -15.70 19.61 -22.43
CA PHE A 48 -16.66 20.69 -22.74
C PHE A 48 -17.34 21.21 -21.45
N ALA A 49 -17.83 22.46 -21.48
CA ALA A 49 -18.59 23.04 -20.38
C ALA A 49 -20.09 22.80 -20.58
N PHE A 50 -20.81 22.51 -19.49
CA PHE A 50 -22.26 22.42 -19.48
C PHE A 50 -22.81 23.41 -18.46
N GLN A 51 -23.68 24.32 -18.91
CA GLN A 51 -24.39 25.26 -18.06
C GLN A 51 -25.88 24.97 -18.16
N GLY A 52 -26.32 24.14 -17.23
CA GLY A 52 -27.68 23.65 -17.11
C GLY A 52 -28.62 24.55 -16.31
N LYS A 53 -29.89 24.15 -16.27
CA LYS A 53 -30.91 24.73 -15.37
C LYS A 53 -30.51 24.56 -13.90
N HIS A 54 -29.92 23.42 -13.54
CA HIS A 54 -29.60 23.05 -12.15
C HIS A 54 -28.12 23.25 -11.77
N GLY A 55 -27.26 23.72 -12.68
CA GLY A 55 -25.87 24.04 -12.32
C GLY A 55 -24.86 24.05 -13.47
N ARG A 56 -23.61 24.36 -13.13
CA ARG A 56 -22.47 24.35 -14.06
C ARG A 56 -21.58 23.13 -13.81
N LEU A 57 -21.21 22.47 -14.90
CA LEU A 57 -20.34 21.31 -14.94
C LEU A 57 -19.23 21.52 -15.97
N THR A 58 -18.06 20.96 -15.68
CA THR A 58 -17.02 20.73 -16.69
C THR A 58 -16.94 19.24 -16.95
N LEU A 59 -17.27 18.80 -18.16
CA LEU A 59 -17.14 17.41 -18.57
C LEU A 59 -15.77 17.18 -19.19
N ARG A 60 -15.10 16.10 -18.77
CA ARG A 60 -13.80 15.69 -19.32
C ARG A 60 -13.84 14.22 -19.70
N LYS A 61 -13.33 13.90 -20.88
CA LYS A 61 -13.21 12.54 -21.39
C LYS A 61 -11.89 11.95 -20.90
N GLU A 62 -11.95 10.78 -20.28
CA GLU A 62 -10.80 10.00 -19.84
C GLU A 62 -10.64 8.78 -20.75
N SER A 63 -9.50 8.67 -21.45
CA SER A 63 -9.20 7.61 -22.41
C SER A 63 -8.53 6.40 -21.74
N ARG A 64 -8.77 5.19 -22.25
CA ARG A 64 -7.96 3.98 -21.97
C ARG A 64 -7.15 3.60 -23.21
N LEU A 65 -6.10 2.80 -23.02
CA LEU A 65 -5.11 2.47 -24.05
C LEU A 65 -5.71 1.87 -25.33
N HIS A 66 -6.85 1.14 -25.30
CA HIS A 66 -7.62 0.75 -26.51
C HIS A 66 -9.14 0.66 -26.21
N GLY A 67 -9.91 1.75 -26.41
CA GLY A 67 -11.38 1.74 -26.32
C GLY A 67 -12.03 3.13 -26.29
N GLU A 68 -13.37 3.19 -26.43
CA GLU A 68 -14.13 4.45 -26.31
C GLU A 68 -14.01 5.05 -24.89
N GLY A 69 -13.49 6.27 -24.78
CA GLY A 69 -13.29 6.96 -23.50
C GLY A 69 -14.59 7.35 -22.80
N TYR A 70 -14.55 7.43 -21.47
CA TYR A 70 -15.70 7.76 -20.62
C TYR A 70 -15.66 9.22 -20.17
N TRP A 71 -16.84 9.81 -19.95
CA TRP A 71 -16.97 11.18 -19.47
C TRP A 71 -17.14 11.24 -17.95
N TYR A 72 -16.40 12.16 -17.33
CA TYR A 72 -16.61 12.57 -15.94
C TYR A 72 -17.02 14.03 -15.89
N ALA A 73 -18.06 14.33 -15.13
CA ALA A 73 -18.50 15.67 -14.83
C ALA A 73 -17.85 16.16 -13.54
N TYR A 74 -17.25 17.34 -13.60
CA TYR A 74 -16.56 18.00 -12.50
C TYR A 74 -17.28 19.29 -12.14
N ARG A 75 -17.40 19.57 -10.84
CA ARG A 75 -17.85 20.87 -10.33
C ARG A 75 -16.94 21.33 -9.21
N ASN A 76 -16.51 22.59 -9.30
CA ASN A 76 -15.80 23.27 -8.22
C ASN A 76 -16.81 23.97 -7.31
N GLN A 77 -16.81 23.64 -6.03
CA GLN A 77 -17.52 24.37 -4.98
C GLN A 77 -16.48 24.76 -3.90
N GLY A 78 -16.06 26.03 -3.90
CA GLY A 78 -14.99 26.51 -3.00
C GLY A 78 -13.63 25.84 -3.29
N ARG A 79 -12.97 25.29 -2.26
CA ARG A 79 -11.67 24.58 -2.37
C ARG A 79 -11.79 23.08 -2.74
N ARG A 80 -12.99 22.55 -2.96
CA ARG A 80 -13.19 21.11 -3.26
C ARG A 80 -13.79 20.91 -4.65
N THR A 81 -13.21 20.00 -5.42
CA THR A 81 -13.73 19.54 -6.72
C THR A 81 -14.48 18.23 -6.52
N ARG A 82 -15.77 18.20 -6.82
CA ARG A 82 -16.56 16.96 -6.85
C ARG A 82 -16.63 16.44 -8.27
N LYS A 83 -16.48 15.12 -8.45
CA LYS A 83 -16.60 14.43 -9.74
C LYS A 83 -17.70 13.38 -9.71
N LYS A 84 -18.44 13.23 -10.80
CA LYS A 84 -19.45 12.18 -11.00
C LYS A 84 -19.29 11.58 -12.39
N TYR A 85 -19.40 10.26 -12.49
CA TYR A 85 -19.35 9.56 -13.76
C TYR A 85 -20.55 9.93 -14.63
N ALA A 86 -20.30 10.41 -15.85
CA ALA A 86 -21.32 10.87 -16.78
C ALA A 86 -21.70 9.82 -17.84
N GLY A 87 -20.89 8.79 -18.05
CA GLY A 87 -21.18 7.71 -19.01
C GLY A 87 -20.26 7.70 -20.24
N ARG A 88 -20.55 6.83 -21.20
CA ARG A 88 -19.97 6.90 -22.56
C ARG A 88 -20.56 8.08 -23.30
N THR A 89 -19.97 8.45 -24.44
CA THR A 89 -20.48 9.57 -25.25
C THR A 89 -21.94 9.34 -25.68
N THR A 90 -22.31 8.10 -25.99
CA THR A 90 -23.69 7.70 -26.32
C THR A 90 -24.67 7.87 -25.16
N ASP A 91 -24.18 7.86 -23.93
CA ASP A 91 -25.00 7.96 -22.72
C ASP A 91 -25.23 9.42 -22.30
N LEU A 92 -24.59 10.38 -22.97
CA LEU A 92 -24.74 11.80 -22.67
C LEU A 92 -26.06 12.32 -23.24
N THR A 93 -27.00 12.61 -22.35
CA THR A 93 -28.24 13.34 -22.67
C THR A 93 -28.34 14.59 -21.80
N ILE A 94 -29.12 15.58 -22.25
CA ILE A 94 -29.37 16.80 -21.46
C ILE A 94 -29.97 16.44 -20.09
N ALA A 95 -30.95 15.54 -20.05
CA ALA A 95 -31.57 15.09 -18.80
C ALA A 95 -30.54 14.53 -17.82
N ARG A 96 -29.63 13.66 -18.30
CA ARG A 96 -28.57 13.09 -17.47
C ARG A 96 -27.57 14.15 -16.99
N LEU A 97 -27.23 15.13 -17.83
CA LEU A 97 -26.34 16.23 -17.44
C LEU A 97 -27.00 17.14 -16.40
N GLU A 98 -28.32 17.36 -16.48
CA GLU A 98 -29.09 18.06 -15.45
C GLU A 98 -29.12 17.28 -14.13
N ASP A 99 -29.41 15.97 -14.15
CA ASP A 99 -29.39 15.12 -12.95
C ASP A 99 -28.02 15.13 -12.27
N ILE A 100 -26.95 15.12 -13.07
CA ILE A 100 -25.58 15.22 -12.58
C ILE A 100 -25.30 16.61 -12.02
N ALA A 101 -25.79 17.66 -12.67
CA ALA A 101 -25.65 19.04 -12.21
C ALA A 101 -26.35 19.22 -10.87
N GLU A 102 -27.60 18.76 -10.74
CA GLU A 102 -28.38 18.82 -9.51
C GLU A 102 -27.73 18.00 -8.39
N ALA A 103 -27.35 16.75 -8.66
CA ALA A 103 -26.70 15.90 -7.65
C ALA A 103 -25.34 16.44 -7.18
N LEU A 104 -24.60 17.14 -8.05
CA LEU A 104 -23.36 17.82 -7.68
C LEU A 104 -23.62 19.20 -7.04
N THR A 105 -24.86 19.71 -7.08
CA THR A 105 -25.28 20.95 -6.40
C THR A 105 -25.81 20.70 -5.01
N ALA A 106 -26.56 19.61 -4.79
CA ALA A 106 -27.25 19.34 -3.54
C ALA A 106 -26.26 19.11 -2.37
N GLU A 107 -26.44 19.88 -1.29
CA GLU A 107 -25.83 19.60 0.02
C GLU A 107 -26.45 18.33 0.62
N PRO A 108 -25.70 17.50 1.37
CA PRO A 108 -26.26 16.31 1.99
C PRO A 108 -27.22 16.73 3.11
N ARG A 109 -28.52 16.52 2.90
CA ARG A 109 -29.52 16.62 3.97
C ARG A 109 -29.31 15.48 4.96
N VAL A 110 -29.04 15.84 6.22
CA VAL A 110 -29.15 14.91 7.36
C VAL A 110 -30.64 14.62 7.57
N SER A 111 -31.11 13.43 7.19
CA SER A 111 -32.46 12.98 7.50
C SER A 111 -32.48 12.40 8.92
N THR A 112 -32.96 13.21 9.85
CA THR A 112 -33.51 12.75 11.13
C THR A 112 -34.99 12.52 10.91
N ASP A 113 -35.39 11.26 10.74
CA ASP A 113 -36.67 10.67 11.15
C ASP A 113 -36.95 9.43 10.29
N GLU A 114 -36.78 8.24 10.90
CA GLU A 114 -37.63 7.06 10.72
C GLU A 114 -37.14 5.95 11.66
N ARG A 115 -37.40 6.15 12.96
CA ARG A 115 -37.55 5.05 13.92
C ARG A 115 -38.92 5.20 14.58
N SER A 116 -39.90 4.47 14.06
CA SER A 116 -41.13 4.12 14.78
C SER A 116 -41.76 2.91 14.11
N GLN A 117 -41.41 1.71 14.61
CA GLN A 117 -42.30 0.55 14.77
C GLN A 117 -41.49 -0.65 15.28
N VAL A 118 -41.29 -0.77 16.59
CA VAL A 118 -41.32 -2.07 17.28
C VAL A 118 -41.93 -1.86 18.67
N LYS A 119 -42.97 -2.64 18.94
CA LYS A 119 -43.70 -2.70 20.21
C LYS A 119 -42.85 -3.35 21.32
N GLY A 120 -42.99 -2.80 22.53
CA GLY A 120 -43.16 -3.56 23.77
C GLY A 120 -41.89 -4.07 24.47
N GLY A 121 -41.62 -3.56 25.67
CA GLY A 121 -40.64 -4.13 26.60
C GLY A 121 -40.19 -3.16 27.69
N THR A 122 -40.99 -3.07 28.74
CA THR A 122 -40.78 -2.35 30.02
C THR A 122 -39.49 -2.76 30.74
N ILE A 123 -38.89 -1.83 31.52
CA ILE A 123 -38.16 -1.95 32.83
C ILE A 123 -37.31 -0.67 33.05
N PRO A 124 -37.13 -0.16 34.29
CA PRO A 124 -37.59 1.18 34.68
C PRO A 124 -36.50 2.22 35.00
N GLU A 125 -37.01 3.43 35.23
CA GLU A 125 -36.39 4.65 35.71
C GLU A 125 -35.33 4.49 36.80
N LEU A 126 -34.22 5.21 36.65
CA LEU A 126 -33.44 5.76 37.76
C LEU A 126 -33.29 7.27 37.51
N GLN A 127 -34.08 8.02 38.26
CA GLN A 127 -34.03 9.46 38.41
C GLN A 127 -32.79 9.86 39.22
N ALA A 128 -32.07 10.88 38.75
CA ALA A 128 -31.36 11.81 39.60
C ALA A 128 -31.24 13.16 38.88
N GLU A 129 -32.13 14.06 39.25
CA GLU A 129 -32.14 15.48 38.93
C GLU A 129 -30.95 16.19 39.58
N VAL A 130 -30.42 17.25 38.94
CA VAL A 130 -30.11 18.56 39.56
C VAL A 130 -29.99 19.62 38.44
N PRO A 131 -30.42 20.88 38.68
CA PRO A 131 -31.11 21.72 37.70
C PRO A 131 -30.26 22.75 36.95
N ALA A 132 -30.91 23.32 35.93
CA ALA A 132 -30.49 24.44 35.11
C ALA A 132 -30.63 25.78 35.83
N GLU A 133 -29.50 26.43 36.12
CA GLU A 133 -29.37 27.88 36.23
C GLU A 133 -28.00 28.29 35.64
N GLU A 134 -27.91 29.49 35.06
CA GLU A 134 -26.72 30.10 34.42
C GLU A 134 -26.52 29.87 32.90
N ARG A 135 -27.62 29.74 32.14
CA ARG A 135 -27.65 30.23 30.75
C ARG A 135 -28.00 31.72 30.74
N SER A 136 -27.00 32.60 30.83
CA SER A 136 -26.97 33.94 30.20
C SER A 136 -26.00 34.89 30.92
N ALA A 137 -24.70 34.75 30.68
CA ALA A 137 -23.74 35.84 30.88
C ALA A 137 -22.42 35.55 30.14
N ALA A 138 -22.30 36.01 28.89
CA ALA A 138 -21.05 36.43 28.22
C ALA A 138 -21.23 36.45 26.68
N LEU A 139 -22.21 37.21 26.18
CA LEU A 139 -22.18 37.74 24.82
C LEU A 139 -21.56 39.13 24.89
N GLN A 140 -20.22 39.19 24.89
CA GLN A 140 -19.41 40.36 24.48
C GLN A 140 -17.92 40.05 24.69
N GLY A 141 -17.23 39.71 23.61
CA GLY A 141 -15.78 39.51 23.63
C GLY A 141 -15.25 39.13 22.25
N ARG A 142 -14.65 40.12 21.58
CA ARG A 142 -13.88 40.09 20.31
C ARG A 142 -13.41 38.71 19.84
N VAL A 143 -13.74 38.38 18.58
CA VAL A 143 -13.15 37.29 17.79
C VAL A 143 -11.71 37.67 17.40
N PRO A 144 -10.68 36.91 17.79
CA PRO A 144 -9.43 36.83 17.04
C PRO A 144 -9.57 35.72 15.99
N ASP A 145 -9.24 36.05 14.75
CA ASP A 145 -9.11 35.11 13.65
C ASP A 145 -8.07 34.03 13.98
N THR A 146 -8.53 32.84 14.37
CA THR A 146 -7.75 31.61 14.22
C THR A 146 -8.64 30.55 13.62
N VAL A 147 -8.42 30.30 12.33
CA VAL A 147 -8.90 29.12 11.61
C VAL A 147 -8.39 27.88 12.34
N THR A 148 -9.25 27.25 13.11
CA THR A 148 -9.01 25.92 13.67
C THR A 148 -9.04 24.93 12.51
N THR A 149 -7.87 24.61 11.96
CA THR A 149 -7.68 23.45 11.11
C THR A 149 -7.99 22.19 11.91
N SER A 150 -8.86 21.34 11.38
CA SER A 150 -9.05 19.95 11.84
C SER A 150 -7.68 19.25 11.98
N PRO A 151 -7.53 18.27 12.90
CA PRO A 151 -6.25 17.58 13.07
C PRO A 151 -5.92 16.83 11.79
N SER A 152 -4.99 17.37 11.02
CA SER A 152 -4.33 16.69 9.91
C SER A 152 -3.53 15.52 10.46
N GLU A 153 -3.62 14.39 9.77
CA GLU A 153 -2.74 13.23 9.80
C GLU A 153 -1.41 13.48 10.53
N HIS A 154 -1.16 12.73 11.60
CA HIS A 154 0.12 12.74 12.31
C HIS A 154 1.23 12.20 11.39
N HIS A 155 1.76 13.04 10.51
CA HIS A 155 3.07 12.83 9.91
C HIS A 155 4.11 12.96 11.02
N THR A 156 4.99 11.97 11.18
CA THR A 156 6.20 12.16 11.99
C THR A 156 6.96 13.34 11.38
N PRO A 157 7.10 14.47 12.09
CA PRO A 157 7.60 15.71 11.49
C PRO A 157 9.06 15.52 11.06
N VAL A 158 9.35 15.87 9.80
CA VAL A 158 10.72 15.96 9.29
C VAL A 158 11.34 17.26 9.82
N LEU A 159 12.59 17.22 10.26
CA LEU A 159 13.26 18.40 10.77
C LEU A 159 13.69 19.32 9.62
N ALA A 160 12.89 20.35 9.38
CA ALA A 160 13.11 21.33 8.30
C ALA A 160 14.54 21.89 8.22
N PRO A 161 15.25 22.20 9.34
CA PRO A 161 16.65 22.66 9.29
C PRO A 161 17.62 21.73 8.57
N LYS A 162 17.36 20.41 8.57
CA LYS A 162 18.21 19.44 7.86
C LYS A 162 18.10 19.54 6.35
N LEU A 163 17.05 20.18 5.85
CA LEU A 163 16.75 20.33 4.43
C LEU A 163 17.24 21.66 3.85
N HIS A 164 17.84 22.52 4.67
CA HIS A 164 18.27 23.85 4.26
C HIS A 164 19.72 23.89 3.80
N LEU A 165 19.96 24.66 2.73
CA LEU A 165 21.30 24.97 2.26
C LEU A 165 22.04 25.84 3.30
N PRO A 166 23.27 25.48 3.70
CA PRO A 166 24.08 26.30 4.61
C PRO A 166 24.33 27.71 4.07
N ARG A 167 24.34 28.70 4.96
CA ARG A 167 24.64 30.09 4.60
C ARG A 167 26.13 30.29 4.33
N LEU A 168 26.43 31.05 3.27
CA LEU A 168 27.79 31.48 2.94
C LEU A 168 28.19 32.68 3.79
N HIS A 169 29.39 32.66 4.36
CA HIS A 169 29.96 33.81 5.07
C HIS A 169 30.33 34.94 4.11
N ALA A 170 30.40 36.18 4.60
CA ALA A 170 30.69 37.37 3.79
C ALA A 170 32.12 37.39 3.19
N SER A 171 33.09 36.74 3.85
CA SER A 171 34.50 36.72 3.44
C SER A 171 34.90 35.35 2.88
N LEU A 172 34.55 35.07 1.63
CA LEU A 172 34.87 33.81 0.96
C LEU A 172 35.83 34.01 -0.20
N LEU A 173 36.89 33.19 -0.24
CA LEU A 173 37.74 33.07 -1.41
C LEU A 173 37.01 32.30 -2.50
N THR A 174 36.85 32.89 -3.69
CA THR A 174 36.30 32.20 -4.85
C THR A 174 37.31 31.21 -5.40
N ARG A 175 36.86 29.99 -5.71
CA ARG A 175 37.72 28.90 -6.21
C ARG A 175 37.29 28.43 -7.61
N PRO A 176 37.54 29.21 -8.68
CA PRO A 176 37.03 28.93 -10.02
C PRO A 176 37.37 27.53 -10.53
N ARG A 177 38.57 27.02 -10.23
CA ARG A 177 39.00 25.66 -10.60
C ARG A 177 38.00 24.59 -10.13
N LEU A 178 37.55 24.67 -8.88
CA LEU A 178 36.63 23.70 -8.30
C LEU A 178 35.20 23.89 -8.80
N LEU A 179 34.76 25.14 -8.99
CA LEU A 179 33.45 25.44 -9.54
C LEU A 179 33.29 24.89 -10.97
N THR A 180 34.32 25.04 -11.81
CA THR A 180 34.33 24.47 -13.17
C THR A 180 34.34 22.93 -13.15
N ARG A 181 35.04 22.31 -12.19
CA ARG A 181 35.01 20.84 -12.03
C ARG A 181 33.63 20.35 -11.61
N LEU A 182 32.93 21.05 -10.70
CA LEU A 182 31.55 20.73 -10.35
C LEU A 182 30.58 20.91 -11.54
N ASP A 183 30.76 21.95 -12.36
CA ASP A 183 29.98 22.14 -13.60
C ASP A 183 30.17 20.99 -14.59
N THR A 184 31.40 20.51 -14.73
CA THR A 184 31.72 19.38 -15.61
C THR A 184 31.20 18.06 -15.03
N GLY A 185 31.23 17.91 -13.69
CA GLY A 185 30.71 16.75 -12.97
C GLY A 185 29.23 16.49 -13.18
N LEU A 186 28.44 17.54 -13.50
CA LEU A 186 27.02 17.43 -13.84
C LEU A 186 26.72 16.62 -15.12
N GLN A 187 27.74 16.19 -15.88
CA GLN A 187 27.54 15.26 -17.00
C GLN A 187 27.42 13.80 -16.53
N GLY A 188 27.96 13.46 -15.36
CA GLY A 188 27.81 12.13 -14.75
C GLY A 188 26.61 12.04 -13.81
N LYS A 189 26.45 10.88 -13.17
CA LYS A 189 25.39 10.62 -12.18
C LYS A 189 25.77 11.07 -10.77
N LEU A 190 27.05 10.96 -10.41
CA LEU A 190 27.55 11.17 -9.06
C LEU A 190 28.75 12.12 -9.06
N THR A 191 28.71 13.14 -8.21
CA THR A 191 29.89 13.90 -7.78
C THR A 191 30.20 13.56 -6.31
N LEU A 192 31.39 13.04 -6.05
CA LEU A 192 31.87 12.68 -4.72
C LEU A 192 32.93 13.68 -4.24
N LEU A 193 32.65 14.37 -3.13
CA LEU A 193 33.61 15.17 -2.40
C LEU A 193 34.04 14.42 -1.14
N SER A 194 35.23 13.83 -1.17
CA SER A 194 35.75 12.97 -0.10
C SER A 194 37.05 13.53 0.46
N ALA A 195 36.97 14.12 1.64
CA ALA A 195 38.15 14.67 2.33
C ALA A 195 37.89 14.78 3.84
N PRO A 196 38.92 14.79 4.68
CA PRO A 196 38.76 15.00 6.12
C PRO A 196 38.02 16.30 6.48
N ALA A 197 37.68 16.44 7.77
CA ALA A 197 37.02 17.65 8.27
C ALA A 197 37.88 18.90 7.96
N GLY A 198 37.20 20.01 7.64
CA GLY A 198 37.85 21.31 7.49
C GLY A 198 38.53 21.61 6.14
N PHE A 199 38.45 20.73 5.13
CA PHE A 199 38.91 21.01 3.76
C PHE A 199 37.94 21.87 2.91
N GLY A 200 36.84 22.38 3.50
CA GLY A 200 35.93 23.29 2.82
C GLY A 200 34.94 22.65 1.84
N LYS A 201 34.69 21.33 1.94
CA LYS A 201 33.74 20.59 1.06
C LYS A 201 32.36 21.27 0.96
N THR A 202 31.70 21.46 2.11
CA THR A 202 30.39 22.13 2.23
C THR A 202 30.43 23.54 1.65
N THR A 203 31.49 24.29 1.93
CA THR A 203 31.67 25.67 1.46
C THR A 203 31.76 25.74 -0.07
N VAL A 204 32.53 24.84 -0.69
CA VAL A 204 32.70 24.80 -2.15
C VAL A 204 31.37 24.47 -2.84
N VAL A 205 30.63 23.46 -2.37
CA VAL A 205 29.33 23.11 -2.96
C VAL A 205 28.30 24.23 -2.72
N SER A 206 28.27 24.83 -1.53
CA SER A 206 27.36 25.95 -1.23
C SER A 206 27.67 27.17 -2.10
N GLN A 207 28.96 27.47 -2.33
CA GLN A 207 29.41 28.55 -3.22
C GLN A 207 29.00 28.28 -4.66
N TRP A 208 29.16 27.03 -5.10
CA TRP A 208 28.75 26.58 -6.43
C TRP A 208 27.23 26.69 -6.65
N VAL A 209 26.42 26.26 -5.67
CA VAL A 209 24.95 26.43 -5.71
C VAL A 209 24.55 27.90 -5.76
N ALA A 210 25.21 28.75 -4.96
CA ALA A 210 24.94 30.19 -4.96
C ALA A 210 25.33 30.87 -6.28
N ASP A 211 26.41 30.44 -6.93
CA ASP A 211 26.80 30.92 -8.26
C ASP A 211 25.79 30.50 -9.33
N HIS A 212 25.36 29.23 -9.31
CA HIS A 212 24.34 28.71 -10.23
C HIS A 212 23.00 29.43 -10.11
N ARG A 213 22.57 29.76 -8.89
CA ARG A 213 21.31 30.49 -8.65
C ARG A 213 21.28 31.89 -9.29
N LYS A 214 22.45 32.47 -9.64
CA LYS A 214 22.52 33.75 -10.36
C LYS A 214 22.20 33.62 -11.85
N ARG A 215 22.20 32.40 -12.40
CA ARG A 215 21.94 32.12 -13.83
C ARG A 215 20.42 32.08 -14.09
N GLN A 216 19.97 32.52 -15.26
CA GLN A 216 18.53 32.63 -15.59
C GLN A 216 17.78 31.28 -15.58
N HIS A 217 18.47 30.17 -15.82
CA HIS A 217 17.92 28.81 -15.81
C HIS A 217 18.81 27.93 -14.95
N HIS A 218 18.49 27.81 -13.66
CA HIS A 218 19.25 26.98 -12.74
C HIS A 218 18.42 25.76 -12.29
N PRO A 219 19.02 24.57 -12.18
CA PRO A 219 18.35 23.41 -11.62
C PRO A 219 17.97 23.67 -10.15
N PRO A 220 16.80 23.21 -9.67
CA PRO A 220 16.51 23.17 -8.25
C PRO A 220 17.49 22.23 -7.52
N VAL A 221 17.88 22.62 -6.31
CA VAL A 221 18.83 21.90 -5.46
C VAL A 221 18.15 21.51 -4.15
N ALA A 222 18.10 20.22 -3.86
CA ALA A 222 17.70 19.66 -2.59
C ALA A 222 18.96 19.40 -1.74
N TRP A 223 18.94 19.78 -0.46
CA TRP A 223 20.05 19.59 0.45
C TRP A 223 19.62 18.74 1.63
N ILE A 224 20.48 17.83 2.10
CA ILE A 224 20.24 17.02 3.29
C ILE A 224 21.53 16.98 4.11
N SER A 225 21.49 17.54 5.31
CA SER A 225 22.56 17.35 6.31
C SER A 225 22.26 16.10 7.14
N LEU A 226 23.04 15.04 6.95
CA LEU A 226 22.84 13.75 7.62
C LEU A 226 23.41 13.77 9.04
N ASP A 227 22.80 12.99 9.93
CA ASP A 227 23.28 12.72 11.29
C ASP A 227 23.22 11.21 11.60
N PRO A 228 23.85 10.72 12.69
CA PRO A 228 23.83 9.31 13.03
C PRO A 228 22.43 8.70 13.20
N GLY A 229 21.41 9.52 13.47
CA GLY A 229 20.02 9.07 13.57
C GLY A 229 19.42 8.67 12.22
N ASP A 230 19.99 9.12 11.10
CA ASP A 230 19.54 8.75 9.75
C ASP A 230 20.10 7.42 9.26
N ASN A 231 20.78 6.66 10.12
CA ASN A 231 21.26 5.32 9.78
C ASN A 231 20.12 4.28 9.68
N ASP A 232 18.89 4.69 10.02
CA ASP A 232 17.67 3.94 9.76
C ASP A 232 17.21 4.13 8.30
N PRO A 233 17.07 3.05 7.50
CA PRO A 233 16.74 3.16 6.08
C PRO A 233 15.43 3.89 5.78
N VAL A 234 14.39 3.70 6.58
CA VAL A 234 13.10 4.37 6.31
C VAL A 234 13.21 5.86 6.63
N ARG A 235 13.85 6.20 7.75
CA ARG A 235 14.12 7.61 8.06
C ARG A 235 14.99 8.27 6.99
N PHE A 236 16.07 7.62 6.56
CA PHE A 236 16.94 8.09 5.48
C PHE A 236 16.14 8.41 4.22
N TRP A 237 15.38 7.42 3.71
CA TRP A 237 14.60 7.60 2.49
C TRP A 237 13.46 8.60 2.66
N ARG A 238 12.85 8.71 3.84
CA ARG A 238 11.87 9.76 4.14
C ARG A 238 12.50 11.15 4.01
N TYR A 239 13.70 11.38 4.56
CA TYR A 239 14.42 12.65 4.38
C TYR A 239 14.77 12.88 2.90
N VAL A 240 15.28 11.86 2.20
CA VAL A 240 15.63 11.95 0.77
C VAL A 240 14.44 12.36 -0.08
N ILE A 241 13.32 11.65 0.06
CA ILE A 241 12.12 11.92 -0.74
C ILE A 241 11.53 13.28 -0.38
N THR A 242 11.49 13.62 0.92
CA THR A 242 10.99 14.92 1.37
C THR A 242 11.85 16.07 0.83
N ALA A 243 13.18 15.93 0.83
CA ALA A 243 14.08 16.94 0.27
C ALA A 243 13.84 17.14 -1.24
N CYS A 244 13.61 16.05 -1.97
CA CYS A 244 13.33 16.07 -3.41
C CYS A 244 12.02 16.79 -3.76
N GLN A 245 11.12 17.05 -2.81
CA GLN A 245 9.95 17.90 -3.02
C GLN A 245 10.30 19.36 -3.36
N ALA A 246 11.55 19.78 -3.12
CA ALA A 246 12.08 21.03 -3.61
C ALA A 246 12.17 21.10 -5.15
N PHE A 247 12.21 19.96 -5.85
CA PHE A 247 12.22 19.91 -7.32
C PHE A 247 10.83 20.18 -7.90
N GLN A 248 9.80 19.57 -7.30
CA GLN A 248 8.41 19.74 -7.67
C GLN A 248 7.51 19.38 -6.47
N PRO A 249 6.55 20.24 -6.10
CA PRO A 249 5.59 19.91 -5.05
C PRO A 249 4.85 18.60 -5.37
N GLY A 250 4.86 17.67 -4.42
CA GLY A 250 4.17 16.39 -4.53
C GLY A 250 4.98 15.25 -5.15
N ILE A 251 6.23 15.46 -5.56
CA ILE A 251 7.08 14.35 -6.00
C ILE A 251 7.44 13.41 -4.84
N GLY A 252 7.42 12.12 -5.12
CA GLY A 252 7.64 11.03 -4.17
C GLY A 252 6.51 10.86 -3.15
N GLN A 253 5.33 11.45 -3.35
CA GLN A 253 4.21 11.26 -2.42
C GLN A 253 3.72 9.81 -2.40
N SER A 254 3.70 9.14 -3.56
CA SER A 254 3.34 7.71 -3.61
C SER A 254 4.42 6.85 -2.93
N ALA A 255 5.70 7.21 -3.13
CA ALA A 255 6.80 6.56 -2.44
C ALA A 255 6.79 6.78 -0.92
N LEU A 256 6.45 7.99 -0.45
CA LEU A 256 6.25 8.28 0.99
C LEU A 256 5.08 7.50 1.55
N ALA A 257 3.96 7.41 0.80
CA ALA A 257 2.83 6.58 1.19
C ALA A 257 3.26 5.12 1.34
N LEU A 258 4.05 4.57 0.40
CA LEU A 258 4.61 3.22 0.50
C LEU A 258 5.55 3.05 1.69
N LEU A 259 6.36 4.05 2.04
CA LEU A 259 7.13 4.03 3.29
C LEU A 259 6.20 3.91 4.50
N HIS A 260 5.06 4.60 4.51
CA HIS A 260 4.09 4.61 5.60
C HIS A 260 3.16 3.40 5.64
N THR A 261 2.87 2.80 4.50
CA THR A 261 2.01 1.62 4.37
C THR A 261 2.87 0.38 4.33
N VAL A 262 2.85 -0.29 5.49
CA VAL A 262 3.17 -1.69 5.71
C VAL A 262 4.66 -1.98 5.88
N ALA A 263 4.98 -2.60 7.02
CA ALA A 263 6.17 -3.40 7.28
C ALA A 263 6.41 -4.58 6.30
N ARG A 264 5.69 -4.60 5.16
CA ARG A 264 5.69 -5.61 4.09
C ARG A 264 6.05 -5.04 2.71
N SER A 265 6.29 -3.73 2.55
CA SER A 265 6.78 -3.20 1.27
C SER A 265 8.31 -3.22 1.23
N SER A 266 8.89 -3.84 0.20
CA SER A 266 10.35 -3.79 0.02
C SER A 266 10.76 -2.34 -0.26
N LEU A 267 11.85 -1.86 0.35
CA LEU A 267 12.45 -0.57 0.00
C LEU A 267 12.67 -0.46 -1.51
N GLU A 268 12.86 -1.58 -2.19
CA GLU A 268 12.95 -1.66 -3.64
C GLU A 268 11.67 -1.22 -4.37
N LEU A 269 10.48 -1.65 -3.95
CA LEU A 269 9.21 -1.21 -4.55
C LEU A 269 9.01 0.30 -4.38
N MET A 270 9.32 0.80 -3.18
CA MET A 270 9.32 2.23 -2.89
C MET A 270 10.30 2.97 -3.82
N LEU A 271 11.53 2.47 -3.97
CA LEU A 271 12.55 3.09 -4.83
C LEU A 271 12.17 3.06 -6.30
N ARG A 272 11.61 1.96 -6.80
CA ARG A 272 11.10 1.86 -8.18
C ARG A 272 10.00 2.90 -8.42
N THR A 273 9.08 3.05 -7.46
CA THR A 273 8.02 4.07 -7.52
C THR A 273 8.63 5.47 -7.53
N PHE A 274 9.58 5.73 -6.62
CA PHE A 274 10.27 7.02 -6.54
C PHE A 274 11.07 7.35 -7.81
N LEU A 275 11.80 6.38 -8.37
CA LEU A 275 12.57 6.52 -9.62
C LEU A 275 11.67 6.84 -10.81
N ASN A 276 10.49 6.21 -10.90
CA ASN A 276 9.51 6.52 -11.94
C ASN A 276 8.97 7.95 -11.81
N GLU A 277 8.72 8.40 -10.58
CA GLU A 277 8.34 9.79 -10.31
C GLU A 277 9.48 10.76 -10.68
N LEU A 278 10.73 10.45 -10.33
CA LEU A 278 11.90 11.23 -10.73
C LEU A 278 12.10 11.28 -12.25
N ALA A 279 11.81 10.19 -12.97
CA ALA A 279 11.91 10.13 -14.43
C ALA A 279 10.90 11.05 -15.13
N SER A 280 9.80 11.42 -14.45
CA SER A 280 8.78 12.33 -14.97
C SER A 280 9.13 13.83 -14.79
N LEU A 281 10.27 14.14 -14.15
CA LEU A 281 10.68 15.52 -13.91
C LEU A 281 10.91 16.28 -15.23
N PRO A 282 10.33 17.48 -15.40
CA PRO A 282 10.49 18.25 -16.62
C PRO A 282 11.88 18.90 -16.75
N HIS A 283 12.59 19.04 -15.63
CA HIS A 283 13.84 19.80 -15.51
C HIS A 283 14.86 19.03 -14.67
N ARG A 284 16.14 19.42 -14.77
CA ARG A 284 17.23 18.78 -14.02
C ARG A 284 17.12 19.06 -12.52
N GLY A 285 17.22 18.03 -11.68
CA GLY A 285 17.28 18.15 -10.21
C GLY A 285 18.64 17.73 -9.66
N ILE A 286 19.11 18.41 -8.61
CA ILE A 286 20.37 18.08 -7.92
C ILE A 286 20.07 17.78 -6.45
N LEU A 287 20.47 16.60 -5.98
CA LEU A 287 20.40 16.23 -4.57
C LEU A 287 21.80 16.27 -3.96
N VAL A 288 21.94 16.96 -2.83
CA VAL A 288 23.18 17.01 -2.05
C VAL A 288 22.98 16.26 -0.73
N LEU A 289 23.80 15.23 -0.51
CA LEU A 289 23.90 14.50 0.76
C LEU A 289 25.16 14.95 1.48
N GLU A 290 24.99 15.71 2.55
CA GLU A 290 26.06 16.18 3.41
C GLU A 290 26.30 15.23 4.59
N ASP A 291 27.58 15.08 4.94
CA ASP A 291 28.05 14.26 6.06
C ASP A 291 27.76 12.75 5.92
N TYR A 292 27.76 12.21 4.70
CA TYR A 292 27.40 10.80 4.42
C TYR A 292 28.20 9.74 5.21
N HIS A 293 29.43 10.04 5.65
CA HIS A 293 30.21 9.18 6.55
C HIS A 293 29.52 8.75 7.86
N VAL A 294 28.46 9.45 8.29
CA VAL A 294 27.66 9.05 9.47
C VAL A 294 26.74 7.86 9.17
N ILE A 295 26.52 7.54 7.90
CA ILE A 295 25.72 6.41 7.44
C ILE A 295 26.64 5.18 7.33
N THR A 296 26.33 4.14 8.10
CA THR A 296 27.07 2.88 8.17
C THR A 296 26.21 1.66 7.81
N SER A 297 24.89 1.85 7.64
CA SER A 297 23.94 0.78 7.33
C SER A 297 24.18 0.20 5.93
N PRO A 298 24.49 -1.11 5.80
CA PRO A 298 24.65 -1.78 4.51
C PRO A 298 23.42 -1.64 3.62
N GLN A 299 22.22 -1.74 4.19
CA GLN A 299 20.95 -1.63 3.47
C GLN A 299 20.77 -0.25 2.81
N ILE A 300 21.23 0.84 3.46
CA ILE A 300 21.21 2.18 2.86
C ILE A 300 22.20 2.25 1.68
N HIS A 301 23.37 1.64 1.82
CA HIS A 301 24.38 1.62 0.75
C HIS A 301 23.92 0.81 -0.47
N GLU A 302 23.28 -0.33 -0.25
CA GLU A 302 22.66 -1.16 -1.29
C GLU A 302 21.53 -0.42 -2.01
N THR A 303 20.61 0.19 -1.25
CA THR A 303 19.49 0.93 -1.83
C THR A 303 19.94 2.20 -2.56
N LEU A 304 20.96 2.90 -2.06
CA LEU A 304 21.55 4.05 -2.77
C LEU A 304 22.29 3.61 -4.04
N THR A 305 22.92 2.43 -4.03
CA THR A 305 23.51 1.81 -5.22
C THR A 305 22.44 1.51 -6.26
N PHE A 306 21.31 0.93 -5.85
CA PHE A 306 20.16 0.69 -6.72
C PHE A 306 19.63 1.99 -7.34
N LEU A 307 19.53 3.06 -6.56
CA LEU A 307 19.16 4.39 -7.04
C LEU A 307 20.14 4.90 -8.11
N LEU A 308 21.45 4.79 -7.87
CA LEU A 308 22.49 5.24 -8.81
C LEU A 308 22.48 4.46 -10.13
N ASP A 309 22.21 3.15 -10.07
CA ASP A 309 22.14 2.33 -11.28
C ASP A 309 20.97 2.73 -12.19
N HIS A 310 19.85 3.14 -11.61
CA HIS A 310 18.61 3.47 -12.32
C HIS A 310 18.29 4.98 -12.39
N LEU A 311 19.22 5.81 -11.94
CA LEU A 311 19.06 7.26 -11.85
C LEU A 311 18.69 7.88 -13.23
N PRO A 312 17.60 8.67 -13.35
CA PRO A 312 17.27 9.37 -14.59
C PRO A 312 18.34 10.37 -15.02
N ALA A 313 18.50 10.59 -16.33
CA ALA A 313 19.54 11.48 -16.89
C ALA A 313 19.42 12.96 -16.45
N LEU A 314 18.24 13.38 -15.99
CA LEU A 314 17.99 14.71 -15.46
C LEU A 314 18.23 14.81 -13.95
N PHE A 315 18.75 13.78 -13.30
CA PHE A 315 19.03 13.80 -11.86
C PHE A 315 20.53 13.65 -11.61
N HIS A 316 21.07 14.45 -10.69
CA HIS A 316 22.47 14.38 -10.30
C HIS A 316 22.60 14.32 -8.77
N LEU A 317 23.44 13.41 -8.28
CA LEU A 317 23.71 13.24 -6.86
C LEU A 317 25.09 13.83 -6.50
N ILE A 318 25.15 14.67 -5.47
CA ILE A 318 26.39 15.14 -4.87
C ILE A 318 26.49 14.55 -3.47
N VAL A 319 27.58 13.84 -3.18
CA VAL A 319 27.86 13.28 -1.86
C VAL A 319 29.06 14.00 -1.25
N ILE A 320 28.87 14.58 -0.06
CA ILE A 320 29.93 15.17 0.74
C ILE A 320 30.23 14.23 1.92
N THR A 321 31.46 13.74 1.99
CA THR A 321 31.86 12.73 2.98
C THR A 321 33.28 12.96 3.50
N ARG A 322 33.62 12.30 4.61
CA ARG A 322 34.98 12.29 5.17
C ARG A 322 35.84 11.14 4.65
N VAL A 323 35.19 10.05 4.29
CA VAL A 323 35.80 8.80 3.81
C VAL A 323 34.96 8.32 2.64
N ASP A 324 35.60 7.68 1.67
CA ASP A 324 34.91 7.09 0.52
C ASP A 324 33.83 6.11 1.00
N PRO A 325 32.58 6.28 0.57
CA PRO A 325 31.51 5.40 0.99
C PRO A 325 31.64 4.04 0.30
N PRO A 326 31.08 2.96 0.86
CA PRO A 326 31.07 1.63 0.25
C PRO A 326 30.05 1.54 -0.90
N LEU A 327 30.19 2.44 -1.89
CA LEU A 327 29.45 2.48 -3.14
C LEU A 327 30.31 1.88 -4.26
N PRO A 328 29.73 1.46 -5.40
CA PRO A 328 30.47 0.88 -6.52
C PRO A 328 31.22 1.96 -7.33
N LEU A 329 32.10 2.73 -6.68
CA LEU A 329 32.81 3.88 -7.26
C LEU A 329 33.67 3.47 -8.47
N ALA A 330 34.35 2.32 -8.41
CA ALA A 330 35.14 1.80 -9.52
C ALA A 330 34.30 1.57 -10.79
N ARG A 331 33.06 1.09 -10.63
CA ARG A 331 32.12 0.85 -11.74
C ARG A 331 31.63 2.16 -12.34
N LEU A 332 31.31 3.14 -11.51
CA LEU A 332 30.88 4.47 -11.96
C LEU A 332 32.02 5.21 -12.68
N ARG A 333 33.25 5.08 -12.17
CA ARG A 333 34.47 5.62 -12.79
C ARG A 333 34.69 5.05 -14.19
N ALA A 334 34.56 3.73 -14.36
CA ALA A 334 34.72 3.06 -15.65
C ALA A 334 33.67 3.51 -16.71
N ARG A 335 32.49 3.97 -16.27
CA ARG A 335 31.42 4.46 -17.13
C ARG A 335 31.49 5.97 -17.43
N GLY A 336 32.40 6.69 -16.76
CA GLY A 336 32.43 8.17 -16.82
C GLY A 336 31.28 8.84 -16.05
N ASP A 337 30.55 8.09 -15.21
CA ASP A 337 29.41 8.57 -14.43
C ASP A 337 29.81 9.24 -13.10
N LEU A 338 31.11 9.29 -12.79
CA LEU A 338 31.65 9.74 -11.51
C LEU A 338 32.62 10.93 -11.66
N CYS A 339 32.40 11.98 -10.89
CA CYS A 339 33.34 13.07 -10.67
C CYS A 339 33.86 13.04 -9.23
N GLU A 340 35.18 12.96 -9.02
CA GLU A 340 35.78 12.84 -7.68
C GLU A 340 36.63 14.07 -7.34
N LEU A 341 36.41 14.63 -6.15
CA LEU A 341 37.21 15.70 -5.55
C LEU A 341 37.72 15.23 -4.19
N HIS A 342 39.02 14.96 -4.11
CA HIS A 342 39.66 14.47 -2.89
C HIS A 342 40.37 15.60 -2.11
N ALA A 343 40.98 15.26 -0.97
CA ALA A 343 41.71 16.23 -0.14
C ALA A 343 42.77 17.02 -0.92
N GLU A 344 43.49 16.38 -1.85
CA GLU A 344 44.51 17.01 -2.70
C GLU A 344 43.93 18.04 -3.68
N ASP A 345 42.68 17.85 -4.11
CA ASP A 345 41.96 18.82 -4.92
C ASP A 345 41.40 19.96 -4.07
N LEU A 346 40.95 19.65 -2.86
CA LEU A 346 40.25 20.59 -2.00
C LEU A 346 41.17 21.47 -1.15
N ARG A 347 42.43 21.09 -0.94
CA ARG A 347 43.41 21.96 -0.29
C ARG A 347 43.58 23.26 -1.07
N PHE A 348 43.88 24.35 -0.36
CA PHE A 348 44.26 25.61 -1.01
C PHE A 348 45.56 25.42 -1.79
N SER A 349 45.60 25.94 -3.02
CA SER A 349 46.88 26.13 -3.71
C SER A 349 47.70 27.20 -3.00
N GLN A 350 48.99 27.25 -3.26
CA GLN A 350 49.86 28.31 -2.72
C GLN A 350 49.34 29.72 -3.07
N GLU A 351 48.78 29.88 -4.26
CA GLU A 351 48.13 31.14 -4.69
C GLU A 351 46.86 31.42 -3.88
N GLU A 352 45.98 30.42 -3.70
CA GLU A 352 44.77 30.54 -2.89
C GLU A 352 45.11 30.86 -1.42
N THR A 353 46.12 30.21 -0.83
CA THR A 353 46.65 30.46 0.52
C THR A 353 47.14 31.90 0.64
N ALA A 354 47.93 32.39 -0.31
CA ALA A 354 48.47 33.75 -0.28
C ALA A 354 47.38 34.82 -0.46
N ILE A 355 46.35 34.56 -1.27
CA ILE A 355 45.21 35.47 -1.44
C ILE A 355 44.36 35.49 -0.16
N PHE A 356 44.06 34.31 0.39
CA PHE A 356 43.28 34.19 1.62
C PHE A 356 43.93 34.93 2.79
N LEU A 357 45.23 34.70 3.04
CA LEU A 357 45.95 35.35 4.14
C LEU A 357 46.02 36.87 3.95
N ARG A 358 46.22 37.36 2.71
CA ARG A 358 46.20 38.80 2.39
C ARG A 358 44.85 39.46 2.63
N GLN A 359 43.76 38.75 2.35
CA GLN A 359 42.40 39.27 2.57
C GLN A 359 42.02 39.24 4.05
N ALA A 360 42.57 38.30 4.81
CA ALA A 360 42.13 38.03 6.16
C ALA A 360 43.03 38.65 7.25
N LEU A 361 44.28 39.03 6.95
CA LEU A 361 45.19 39.69 7.89
C LEU A 361 45.42 41.17 7.56
N PRO A 362 45.47 42.06 8.57
CA PRO A 362 45.80 43.47 8.37
C PRO A 362 47.29 43.72 8.08
N ALA A 363 48.19 42.81 8.51
CA ALA A 363 49.63 42.87 8.24
C ALA A 363 50.01 41.82 7.17
N ALA A 364 50.88 42.22 6.23
CA ALA A 364 51.31 41.34 5.14
C ALA A 364 52.40 40.36 5.62
N LEU A 365 52.09 39.07 5.60
CA LEU A 365 53.08 38.00 5.82
C LEU A 365 54.08 37.95 4.66
N SER A 366 55.33 37.66 4.97
CA SER A 366 56.38 37.46 3.98
C SER A 366 56.15 36.18 3.15
N PRO A 367 56.70 36.10 1.92
CA PRO A 367 56.59 34.90 1.10
C PRO A 367 57.18 33.64 1.75
N GLU A 368 58.15 33.78 2.65
CA GLU A 368 58.76 32.65 3.37
C GLU A 368 57.85 32.13 4.49
N GLU A 369 57.19 33.03 5.23
CA GLU A 369 56.18 32.69 6.24
C GLU A 369 54.97 31.99 5.64
N ILE A 370 54.49 32.48 4.49
CA ILE A 370 53.40 31.85 3.73
C ILE A 370 53.81 30.43 3.29
N ARG A 371 55.04 30.25 2.80
CA ARG A 371 55.57 28.94 2.40
C ARG A 371 55.71 28.00 3.59
N HIS A 372 56.14 28.50 4.75
CA HIS A 372 56.22 27.71 5.99
C HIS A 372 54.83 27.24 6.44
N LEU A 373 53.84 28.13 6.44
CA LEU A 373 52.45 27.78 6.73
C LEU A 373 51.87 26.77 5.74
N ASP A 374 52.10 26.97 4.46
CA ASP A 374 51.64 26.07 3.41
C ASP A 374 52.27 24.67 3.55
N THR A 375 53.55 24.59 3.93
CA THR A 375 54.25 23.31 4.19
C THR A 375 53.71 22.58 5.42
N ARG A 376 53.29 23.31 6.46
CA ARG A 376 52.80 22.73 7.73
C ARG A 376 51.32 22.37 7.71
N LEU A 377 50.52 23.16 6.99
CA LEU A 377 49.07 22.98 6.91
C LEU A 377 48.62 22.26 5.63
N GLU A 378 49.52 22.12 4.66
CA GLU A 378 49.28 21.46 3.37
C GLU A 378 48.00 21.97 2.67
N GLY A 379 47.74 23.27 2.77
CA GLY A 379 46.54 23.92 2.23
C GLY A 379 45.23 23.58 2.96
N TRP A 380 45.28 23.03 4.18
CA TRP A 380 44.09 22.75 4.99
C TRP A 380 43.35 24.05 5.34
N VAL A 381 42.21 24.26 4.67
CA VAL A 381 41.43 25.52 4.69
C VAL A 381 41.05 25.94 6.11
N THR A 382 40.59 25.00 6.93
CA THR A 382 40.22 25.30 8.32
C THR A 382 41.43 25.59 9.17
N GLY A 383 42.55 24.90 8.96
CA GLY A 383 43.82 25.23 9.61
C GLY A 383 44.32 26.63 9.29
N LEU A 384 44.24 27.03 8.02
CA LEU A 384 44.59 28.40 7.60
C LEU A 384 43.66 29.43 8.21
N ARG A 385 42.36 29.16 8.27
CA ARG A 385 41.39 30.03 8.96
C ARG A 385 41.67 30.14 10.45
N LEU A 386 42.04 29.03 11.09
CA LEU A 386 42.43 28.97 12.50
C LEU A 386 43.68 29.83 12.73
N VAL A 387 44.76 29.59 11.99
CA VAL A 387 45.99 30.41 12.07
C VAL A 387 45.71 31.89 11.82
N THR A 388 44.83 32.22 10.88
CA THR A 388 44.45 33.61 10.63
C THR A 388 43.81 34.26 11.86
N LEU A 389 42.86 33.58 12.51
CA LEU A 389 42.24 34.05 13.75
C LEU A 389 43.27 34.20 14.89
N MET A 390 44.30 33.35 14.92
CA MET A 390 45.41 33.43 15.88
C MET A 390 46.27 34.68 15.66
N LEU A 391 46.60 34.96 14.41
CA LEU A 391 47.46 36.07 14.02
C LEU A 391 46.75 37.42 14.16
N GLN A 392 45.43 37.49 13.94
CA GLN A 392 44.63 38.71 14.16
C GLN A 392 44.65 39.21 15.61
N ARG A 393 44.92 38.34 16.60
CA ARG A 393 44.99 38.71 18.02
C ARG A 393 46.39 39.15 18.49
N ARG A 394 47.42 38.95 17.66
CA ARG A 394 48.81 39.34 17.98
C ARG A 394 49.11 40.70 17.39
N LEU A 395 49.77 41.56 18.17
CA LEU A 395 49.88 42.99 17.86
C LEU A 395 51.23 43.35 17.23
N THR A 396 52.25 42.49 17.33
CA THR A 396 53.60 42.76 16.82
C THR A 396 54.13 41.68 15.88
N GLN A 397 54.96 42.08 14.90
CA GLN A 397 55.56 41.19 13.90
C GLN A 397 56.42 40.06 14.54
N GLN A 398 57.09 40.34 15.66
CA GLN A 398 57.92 39.36 16.36
C GLN A 398 57.09 38.22 17.00
N GLU A 399 55.87 38.51 17.47
CA GLU A 399 54.96 37.51 18.03
C GLU A 399 54.38 36.59 16.95
N ILE A 400 54.22 37.12 15.74
CA ILE A 400 53.80 36.38 14.54
C ILE A 400 54.91 35.42 14.12
N GLU A 401 56.15 35.91 13.97
CA GLU A 401 57.31 35.09 13.60
C GLU A 401 57.57 33.95 14.60
N HIS A 402 57.52 34.25 15.90
CA HIS A 402 57.70 33.24 16.95
C HIS A 402 56.60 32.16 16.95
N PHE A 403 55.35 32.55 16.66
CA PHE A 403 54.25 31.61 16.51
C PHE A 403 54.47 30.66 15.33
N LEU A 404 54.80 31.22 14.17
CA LEU A 404 55.00 30.47 12.95
C LEU A 404 56.15 29.48 13.09
N ALA A 405 57.19 29.83 13.86
CA ALA A 405 58.31 28.95 14.18
C ALA A 405 57.95 27.78 15.11
N THR A 406 56.97 27.96 16.01
CA THR A 406 56.56 26.96 17.02
C THR A 406 55.35 26.11 16.61
N PHE A 407 54.57 26.56 15.63
CA PHE A 407 53.37 25.88 15.16
C PHE A 407 53.71 24.59 14.36
N SER A 408 53.29 23.44 14.87
CA SER A 408 53.60 22.12 14.31
C SER A 408 52.47 21.49 13.48
N GLY A 409 51.26 22.05 13.50
CA GLY A 409 50.15 21.66 12.60
C GLY A 409 49.40 20.37 12.90
N SER A 410 49.68 19.65 14.01
CA SER A 410 49.02 18.36 14.28
C SER A 410 47.64 18.48 14.96
N HIS A 411 46.76 17.49 14.77
CA HIS A 411 45.39 17.43 15.31
C HIS A 411 45.32 17.73 16.82
N ARG A 412 46.29 17.23 17.60
CA ARG A 412 46.38 17.47 19.05
C ARG A 412 46.66 18.94 19.37
N HIS A 413 47.55 19.60 18.63
CA HIS A 413 47.87 21.02 18.85
C HIS A 413 46.71 21.94 18.46
N ILE A 414 45.85 21.53 17.52
CA ILE A 414 44.65 22.30 17.14
C ILE A 414 43.58 22.23 18.22
N LEU A 415 43.35 21.05 18.82
CA LEU A 415 42.43 20.91 19.95
C LEU A 415 42.96 21.68 21.17
N GLU A 416 44.24 21.56 21.46
CA GLU A 416 44.91 22.30 22.55
C GLU A 416 44.79 23.81 22.35
N PHE A 417 44.98 24.30 21.13
CA PHE A 417 44.79 25.70 20.78
C PHE A 417 43.37 26.21 21.07
N PHE A 418 42.33 25.45 20.70
CA PHE A 418 40.94 25.86 20.98
C PHE A 418 40.71 26.10 22.47
N VAL A 419 41.40 25.33 23.32
CA VAL A 419 41.34 25.50 24.77
C VAL A 419 42.20 26.68 25.21
N THR A 420 43.48 26.69 24.86
CA THR A 420 44.47 27.63 25.42
C THR A 420 44.30 29.08 24.94
N GLU A 421 43.86 29.29 23.72
CA GLU A 421 43.89 30.61 23.06
C GLU A 421 42.49 31.10 22.67
N VAL A 422 41.55 30.21 22.37
CA VAL A 422 40.17 30.60 22.03
C VAL A 422 39.32 30.66 23.28
N LEU A 423 39.17 29.53 23.97
CA LEU A 423 38.34 29.39 25.16
C LEU A 423 38.88 30.26 26.29
N ASN A 424 40.16 30.10 26.69
CA ASN A 424 40.72 30.86 27.82
C ASN A 424 40.74 32.38 27.62
N ALA A 425 40.72 32.85 26.37
CA ALA A 425 40.63 34.27 26.05
C ALA A 425 39.20 34.84 26.15
N GLN A 426 38.17 33.99 26.30
CA GLN A 426 36.80 34.46 26.51
C GLN A 426 36.55 34.83 27.97
N PRO A 427 35.62 35.75 28.26
CA PRO A 427 35.12 35.96 29.61
C PRO A 427 34.58 34.65 30.20
N GLU A 428 34.83 34.41 31.49
CA GLU A 428 34.40 33.18 32.19
C GLU A 428 32.94 32.78 31.91
N PRO A 429 31.94 33.69 31.89
CA PRO A 429 30.57 33.33 31.56
C PRO A 429 30.39 32.70 30.17
N LEU A 430 31.15 33.18 29.18
CA LEU A 430 31.11 32.67 27.81
C LEU A 430 31.89 31.35 27.69
N GLN A 431 32.98 31.17 28.44
CA GLN A 431 33.68 29.88 28.50
C GLN A 431 32.74 28.78 28.98
N VAL A 432 32.05 29.01 30.10
CA VAL A 432 31.10 28.04 30.66
C VAL A 432 29.97 27.75 29.67
N PHE A 433 29.46 28.77 28.98
CA PHE A 433 28.42 28.60 27.95
C PHE A 433 28.86 27.68 26.80
N LEU A 434 30.06 27.89 26.24
CA LEU A 434 30.61 27.08 25.14
C LEU A 434 30.79 25.62 25.55
N LEU A 435 31.32 25.39 26.77
CA LEU A 435 31.53 24.05 27.31
C LEU A 435 30.19 23.33 27.55
N GLN A 436 29.21 23.98 28.18
CA GLN A 436 27.89 23.40 28.48
C GLN A 436 27.10 23.04 27.23
N THR A 437 27.14 23.89 26.21
CA THR A 437 26.34 23.70 24.98
C THR A 437 27.02 22.82 23.94
N SER A 438 28.29 22.45 24.15
CA SER A 438 29.06 21.59 23.24
C SER A 438 28.48 20.19 23.06
N VAL A 439 27.69 19.71 24.03
CA VAL A 439 27.00 18.40 23.99
C VAL A 439 25.86 18.34 22.97
N LEU A 440 25.44 19.49 22.45
CA LEU A 440 24.33 19.61 21.52
C LEU A 440 24.82 19.55 20.07
N SER A 441 24.18 18.71 19.25
CA SER A 441 24.45 18.65 17.80
C SER A 441 23.86 19.85 17.03
N ARG A 442 22.88 20.52 17.63
CA ARG A 442 22.19 21.72 17.14
C ARG A 442 21.83 22.61 18.32
N LEU A 443 21.93 23.92 18.12
CA LEU A 443 21.72 24.93 19.15
C LEU A 443 20.59 25.86 18.75
N SER A 444 19.69 26.15 19.69
CA SER A 444 18.74 27.26 19.62
C SER A 444 18.75 27.98 20.96
N GLY A 445 18.27 29.22 21.02
CA GLY A 445 18.26 30.00 22.26
C GLY A 445 17.59 29.24 23.41
N SER A 446 16.38 28.73 23.18
CA SER A 446 15.58 28.02 24.20
C SER A 446 16.17 26.66 24.62
N LEU A 447 16.80 25.92 23.71
CA LEU A 447 17.50 24.67 24.07
C LEU A 447 18.77 24.96 24.88
N CYS A 448 19.52 26.00 24.50
CA CYS A 448 20.70 26.42 25.26
C CYS A 448 20.32 26.92 26.66
N ASP A 449 19.20 27.62 26.79
CA ASP A 449 18.65 28.05 28.08
C ASP A 449 18.36 26.85 28.98
N ALA A 450 17.69 25.82 28.46
CA ALA A 450 17.43 24.59 29.20
C ALA A 450 18.73 23.89 29.66
N VAL A 451 19.71 23.74 28.77
CA VAL A 451 20.98 23.05 29.06
C VAL A 451 21.90 23.85 29.96
N THR A 452 21.86 25.18 29.90
CA THR A 452 22.74 26.02 30.73
C THR A 452 22.09 26.43 32.06
N GLY A 453 20.75 26.40 32.14
CA GLY A 453 19.98 26.95 33.27
C GLY A 453 19.87 28.47 33.23
N ARG A 454 20.08 29.08 32.06
CA ARG A 454 20.00 30.53 31.81
C ARG A 454 18.71 30.87 31.06
N ASN A 455 18.41 32.17 30.93
CA ASN A 455 17.24 32.69 30.18
C ASN A 455 17.64 33.69 29.08
N ASN A 456 18.92 33.77 28.75
CA ASN A 456 19.49 34.75 27.82
C ASN A 456 20.49 34.13 26.83
N SER A 457 20.38 32.83 26.57
CA SER A 457 21.31 32.11 25.70
C SER A 457 21.29 32.58 24.25
N GLU A 458 20.21 33.21 23.79
CA GLU A 458 20.18 33.85 22.47
C GLU A 458 21.20 35.00 22.36
N GLN A 459 21.41 35.76 23.43
CA GLN A 459 22.44 36.81 23.47
C GLN A 459 23.84 36.21 23.46
N PHE A 460 24.05 35.07 24.13
CA PHE A 460 25.31 34.34 24.09
C PHE A 460 25.58 33.77 22.69
N LEU A 461 24.59 33.15 22.03
CA LEU A 461 24.74 32.66 20.65
C LEU A 461 25.11 33.79 19.70
N LYS A 462 24.48 34.96 19.85
CA LYS A 462 24.84 36.15 19.07
C LYS A 462 26.27 36.64 19.37
N ALA A 463 26.69 36.66 20.63
CA ALA A 463 28.06 37.01 20.99
C ALA A 463 29.09 36.01 20.43
N VAL A 464 28.75 34.71 20.40
CA VAL A 464 29.57 33.65 19.77
C VAL A 464 29.65 33.86 18.26
N GLU A 465 28.54 34.20 17.61
CA GLU A 465 28.46 34.53 16.19
C GLU A 465 29.29 35.77 15.84
N ASP A 466 29.10 36.88 16.57
CA ASP A 466 29.82 38.14 16.38
C ASP A 466 31.33 37.98 16.63
N ALA A 467 31.71 37.19 17.64
CA ALA A 467 33.11 36.84 17.93
C ALA A 467 33.68 35.77 16.98
N ASN A 468 32.90 35.28 16.01
CA ASN A 468 33.29 34.25 15.04
C ASN A 468 33.83 32.96 15.69
N LEU A 469 33.27 32.55 16.83
CA LEU A 469 33.70 31.39 17.62
C LEU A 469 33.15 30.07 17.03
N PHE A 470 33.42 29.84 15.75
CA PHE A 470 33.15 28.58 15.05
C PHE A 470 31.69 28.12 15.07
N LEU A 471 30.75 29.07 15.17
CA LEU A 471 29.31 28.84 15.09
C LEU A 471 28.81 29.03 13.65
N GLN A 472 27.94 28.13 13.19
CA GLN A 472 27.33 28.16 11.86
C GLN A 472 25.80 28.20 11.98
N SER A 473 25.15 29.08 11.23
CA SER A 473 23.67 29.15 11.12
C SER A 473 23.14 28.04 10.21
N LEU A 474 22.19 27.23 10.69
CA LEU A 474 21.58 26.11 9.99
C LEU A 474 20.33 26.49 9.19
N ASP A 475 19.72 27.65 9.48
CA ASP A 475 18.50 28.08 8.80
C ASP A 475 18.56 29.53 8.31
N GLY A 476 17.60 29.88 7.45
CA GLY A 476 17.41 31.23 6.94
C GLY A 476 16.86 32.22 7.97
N SER A 477 16.43 31.74 9.14
CA SER A 477 15.85 32.58 10.19
C SER A 477 16.84 32.95 11.29
N GLY A 478 18.01 32.30 11.34
CA GLY A 478 19.01 32.52 12.38
C GLY A 478 18.59 31.96 13.74
N GLN A 479 17.69 30.97 13.76
CA GLN A 479 17.15 30.38 14.99
C GLN A 479 17.88 29.11 15.40
N TRP A 480 18.48 28.42 14.41
CA TRP A 480 19.23 27.19 14.64
C TRP A 480 20.68 27.35 14.23
N TYR A 481 21.57 26.89 15.10
CA TYR A 481 23.01 26.94 14.93
C TYR A 481 23.65 25.58 15.13
N ARG A 482 24.91 25.45 14.71
CA ARG A 482 25.77 24.29 14.97
C ARG A 482 27.21 24.76 15.16
N TYR A 483 27.89 24.19 16.16
CA TYR A 483 29.34 24.37 16.29
C TYR A 483 30.09 23.60 15.21
N HIS A 484 31.23 24.14 14.78
CA HIS A 484 32.16 23.38 13.97
C HIS A 484 32.57 22.09 14.72
N PRO A 485 32.56 20.90 14.08
CA PRO A 485 32.75 19.62 14.78
C PRO A 485 34.04 19.53 15.61
N LEU A 486 35.18 20.01 15.08
CA LEU A 486 36.45 20.00 15.82
C LEU A 486 36.44 20.93 17.04
N PHE A 487 35.68 22.03 16.95
CA PHE A 487 35.52 22.94 18.07
C PHE A 487 34.62 22.32 19.14
N ALA A 488 33.49 21.73 18.73
CA ALA A 488 32.61 20.99 19.65
C ALA A 488 33.35 19.85 20.35
N GLU A 489 34.17 19.08 19.63
CA GLU A 489 35.00 18.01 20.18
C GLU A 489 36.00 18.53 21.22
N ALA A 490 36.73 19.60 20.91
CA ALA A 490 37.65 20.24 21.86
C ALA A 490 36.91 20.72 23.12
N MET A 491 35.75 21.38 22.96
CA MET A 491 34.95 21.87 24.07
C MET A 491 34.38 20.72 24.92
N GLN A 492 33.95 19.62 24.30
CA GLN A 492 33.49 18.44 25.05
C GLN A 492 34.63 17.77 25.82
N GLN A 493 35.82 17.65 25.22
CA GLN A 493 36.99 17.09 25.90
C GLN A 493 37.42 17.97 27.07
N GLU A 494 37.44 19.28 26.89
CA GLU A 494 37.76 20.23 27.96
C GLU A 494 36.67 20.25 29.04
N ALA A 495 35.40 20.14 28.66
CA ALA A 495 34.29 20.08 29.60
C ALA A 495 34.39 18.84 30.50
N ARG A 496 34.76 17.68 29.94
CA ARG A 496 35.05 16.46 30.72
C ARG A 496 36.17 16.67 31.71
N GLN A 497 37.23 17.39 31.32
CA GLN A 497 38.36 17.68 32.20
C GLN A 497 38.00 18.66 33.33
N ARG A 498 37.27 19.74 33.02
CA ARG A 498 36.93 20.80 34.00
C ARG A 498 35.78 20.44 34.93
N PHE A 499 34.75 19.78 34.42
CA PHE A 499 33.49 19.54 35.13
C PHE A 499 33.20 18.06 35.41
N GLY A 500 33.98 17.14 34.83
CA GLY A 500 33.76 15.70 34.96
C GLY A 500 32.60 15.18 34.10
N GLU A 501 32.51 13.85 34.00
CA GLU A 501 31.45 13.17 33.22
C GLU A 501 30.05 13.39 33.82
N GLU A 502 29.91 13.53 35.14
CA GLU A 502 28.62 13.77 35.80
C GLU A 502 27.95 15.07 35.34
N ALA A 503 28.73 16.13 35.13
CA ALA A 503 28.22 17.39 34.62
C ALA A 503 27.69 17.25 33.18
N LEU A 504 28.41 16.50 32.32
CA LEU A 504 27.96 16.24 30.95
C LEU A 504 26.65 15.43 30.95
N HIS A 505 26.55 14.39 31.79
CA HIS A 505 25.31 13.63 31.95
C HIS A 505 24.14 14.54 32.36
N ALA A 506 24.36 15.47 33.30
CA ALA A 506 23.34 16.44 33.71
C ALA A 506 22.92 17.40 32.57
N TRP A 507 23.83 17.71 31.64
CA TRP A 507 23.52 18.55 30.48
C TRP A 507 22.72 17.78 29.43
N TYR A 508 23.09 16.53 29.16
CA TYR A 508 22.30 15.62 28.32
C TYR A 508 20.90 15.39 28.91
N SER A 509 20.78 15.21 30.22
CA SER A 509 19.48 15.06 30.91
C SER A 509 18.59 16.28 30.67
N ARG A 510 19.10 17.50 30.86
CA ARG A 510 18.35 18.74 30.60
C ARG A 510 17.97 18.90 29.14
N ALA A 511 18.84 18.50 28.21
CA ALA A 511 18.52 18.47 26.78
C ALA A 511 17.39 17.48 26.48
N SER A 512 17.43 16.27 27.08
CA SER A 512 16.38 15.25 26.93
C SER A 512 15.01 15.78 27.36
N VAL A 513 14.93 16.44 28.53
CA VAL A 513 13.70 17.08 29.01
C VAL A 513 13.15 18.10 28.01
N TRP A 514 14.02 18.94 27.46
CA TRP A 514 13.60 19.96 26.51
C TRP A 514 13.08 19.32 25.21
N TYR A 515 13.76 18.33 24.66
CA TYR A 515 13.31 17.63 23.45
C TYR A 515 11.97 16.92 23.65
N GLU A 516 11.77 16.30 24.81
CA GLU A 516 10.49 15.69 25.18
C GLU A 516 9.35 16.73 25.18
N GLN A 517 9.57 17.91 25.78
CA GLN A 517 8.60 19.00 25.80
C GLN A 517 8.27 19.55 24.40
N GLN A 518 9.22 19.49 23.47
CA GLN A 518 9.01 19.84 22.07
C GLN A 518 8.44 18.70 21.21
N SER A 519 8.04 17.58 21.82
CA SER A 519 7.55 16.38 21.12
C SER A 519 8.57 15.75 20.17
N MET A 520 9.87 16.01 20.37
CA MET A 520 10.98 15.42 19.62
C MET A 520 11.50 14.18 20.36
N LEU A 521 10.67 13.14 20.41
CA LEU A 521 10.90 11.96 21.25
C LEU A 521 12.19 11.20 20.87
N THR A 522 12.52 11.11 19.59
CA THR A 522 13.73 10.42 19.14
C THR A 522 14.99 11.08 19.67
N GLU A 523 15.11 12.41 19.55
CA GLU A 523 16.20 13.18 20.15
C GLU A 523 16.20 13.10 21.68
N ALA A 524 15.03 13.11 22.31
CA ALA A 524 14.92 12.97 23.75
C ALA A 524 15.49 11.62 24.25
N VAL A 525 15.20 10.53 23.53
CA VAL A 525 15.75 9.19 23.82
C VAL A 525 17.27 9.18 23.66
N GLU A 526 17.81 9.71 22.56
CA GLU A 526 19.27 9.79 22.35
C GLU A 526 19.96 10.53 23.51
N MET A 527 19.44 11.69 23.90
CA MET A 527 20.02 12.46 25.00
C MET A 527 19.90 11.72 26.34
N ALA A 528 18.79 11.01 26.61
CA ALA A 528 18.63 10.20 27.82
C ALA A 528 19.64 9.04 27.88
N LEU A 529 19.91 8.38 26.74
CA LEU A 529 20.92 7.34 26.62
C LEU A 529 22.33 7.89 26.87
N GLN A 530 22.67 9.06 26.30
CA GLN A 530 23.95 9.73 26.56
C GLN A 530 24.09 10.18 28.02
N ALA A 531 22.98 10.57 28.68
CA ALA A 531 22.93 10.88 30.10
C ALA A 531 23.04 9.64 31.01
N ARG A 532 22.98 8.42 30.44
CA ARG A 532 22.85 7.14 31.16
C ARG A 532 21.59 7.06 32.05
N GLU A 533 20.56 7.84 31.73
CA GLU A 533 19.25 7.78 32.38
C GLU A 533 18.38 6.69 31.74
N PHE A 534 18.81 5.43 31.86
CA PHE A 534 18.21 4.31 31.14
C PHE A 534 16.71 4.11 31.43
N ALA A 535 16.27 4.31 32.68
CA ALA A 535 14.85 4.23 33.04
C ALA A 535 14.00 5.31 32.33
N ARG A 536 14.55 6.53 32.20
CA ARG A 536 13.90 7.59 31.44
C ARG A 536 13.88 7.26 29.95
N ALA A 537 15.01 6.80 29.41
CA ALA A 537 15.09 6.38 28.01
C ALA A 537 14.03 5.31 27.70
N ALA A 538 13.89 4.29 28.56
CA ALA A 538 12.87 3.25 28.43
C ALA A 538 11.43 3.84 28.44
N ALA A 539 11.12 4.77 29.34
CA ALA A 539 9.83 5.44 29.40
C ALA A 539 9.53 6.28 28.14
N LEU A 540 10.53 7.01 27.63
CA LEU A 540 10.42 7.81 26.40
C LEU A 540 10.24 6.92 25.16
N ILE A 541 10.96 5.79 25.08
CA ILE A 541 10.77 4.80 24.02
C ILE A 541 9.35 4.26 24.08
N GLU A 542 8.87 3.88 25.26
CA GLU A 542 7.51 3.40 25.44
C GLU A 542 6.47 4.46 25.01
N GLN A 543 6.71 5.74 25.32
CA GLN A 543 5.87 6.85 24.89
C GLN A 543 5.88 7.04 23.37
N ASN A 544 7.04 6.90 22.72
CA ASN A 544 7.17 6.96 21.27
C ASN A 544 6.42 5.80 20.58
N MET A 545 6.23 4.68 21.29
CA MET A 545 5.46 3.50 20.84
C MET A 545 3.96 3.60 21.12
N ARG A 546 3.42 4.79 21.45
CA ARG A 546 1.98 5.01 21.73
C ARG A 546 1.04 5.20 20.52
N PRO A 547 1.30 4.85 19.24
CA PRO A 547 0.20 4.76 18.28
C PRO A 547 -0.67 3.55 18.64
N HIS A 548 -1.77 3.82 19.33
CA HIS A 548 -2.55 2.83 20.06
C HIS A 548 -3.24 1.78 19.18
N TYR A 549 -3.29 1.92 17.85
CA TYR A 549 -4.10 1.04 16.98
C TYR A 549 -3.51 0.78 15.59
N ALA A 550 -2.21 0.99 15.38
CA ALA A 550 -1.60 0.78 14.07
C ALA A 550 -0.18 0.19 14.18
N TYR A 551 -0.12 -1.11 14.45
CA TYR A 551 1.13 -1.89 14.43
C TYR A 551 1.89 -1.78 13.10
N HIS A 552 1.21 -1.36 12.03
CA HIS A 552 1.78 -1.12 10.70
C HIS A 552 2.38 0.27 10.49
N LYS A 553 2.34 1.19 11.47
CA LYS A 553 2.79 2.59 11.33
C LYS A 553 4.17 2.88 11.95
N MET A 554 4.84 1.89 12.54
CA MET A 554 6.21 2.09 13.05
C MET A 554 7.22 1.61 12.02
N ASN A 555 7.90 2.57 11.40
CA ASN A 555 8.82 2.32 10.30
C ASN A 555 10.31 2.41 10.68
N GLU A 556 10.64 2.75 11.92
CA GLU A 556 12.03 2.96 12.37
C GLU A 556 12.54 1.78 13.22
N TYR A 557 12.39 0.57 12.69
CA TYR A 557 12.73 -0.69 13.36
C TYR A 557 14.20 -0.73 13.81
N HIS A 558 15.13 -0.29 12.97
CA HIS A 558 16.56 -0.32 13.27
C HIS A 558 16.92 0.64 14.41
N THR A 559 16.25 1.79 14.48
CA THR A 559 16.40 2.74 15.60
C THR A 559 15.95 2.11 16.91
N LEU A 560 14.78 1.47 16.92
CA LEU A 560 14.28 0.78 18.11
C LEU A 560 15.22 -0.35 18.55
N GLN A 561 15.69 -1.18 17.62
CA GLN A 561 16.60 -2.28 17.95
C GLN A 561 17.90 -1.77 18.59
N ARG A 562 18.47 -0.68 18.09
CA ARG A 562 19.64 -0.01 18.69
C ARG A 562 19.34 0.52 20.08
N TRP A 563 18.17 1.13 20.29
CA TRP A 563 17.79 1.62 21.61
C TRP A 563 17.63 0.47 22.61
N LEU A 564 16.93 -0.60 22.23
CA LEU A 564 16.75 -1.78 23.07
C LEU A 564 18.08 -2.45 23.43
N SER A 565 19.03 -2.52 22.49
CA SER A 565 20.37 -3.07 22.78
C SER A 565 21.25 -2.15 23.65
N SER A 566 20.90 -0.88 23.76
CA SER A 566 21.59 0.10 24.62
C SER A 566 21.05 0.12 26.06
N LEU A 567 19.89 -0.50 26.32
CA LEU A 567 19.28 -0.54 27.64
C LEU A 567 19.82 -1.74 28.46
N PRO A 568 20.21 -1.53 29.73
CA PRO A 568 20.54 -2.62 30.65
C PRO A 568 19.39 -3.61 30.84
N GLU A 569 19.74 -4.87 31.09
CA GLU A 569 18.75 -5.94 31.21
C GLU A 569 17.80 -5.78 32.42
N ASP A 570 18.29 -5.22 33.52
CA ASP A 570 17.54 -4.93 34.74
C ASP A 570 16.50 -3.82 34.52
N VAL A 571 16.83 -2.81 33.70
CA VAL A 571 15.91 -1.75 33.31
C VAL A 571 14.82 -2.31 32.41
N LEU A 572 15.17 -3.11 31.40
CA LEU A 572 14.16 -3.76 30.54
C LEU A 572 13.17 -4.60 31.36
N GLY A 573 13.63 -5.31 32.40
CA GLY A 573 12.78 -6.09 33.29
C GLY A 573 11.74 -5.26 34.07
N GLN A 574 12.00 -3.97 34.28
CA GLN A 574 11.08 -3.04 34.95
C GLN A 574 10.07 -2.38 34.01
N HIS A 575 10.21 -2.60 32.69
CA HIS A 575 9.36 -2.01 31.66
C HIS A 575 8.68 -3.10 30.81
N PRO A 576 7.74 -3.89 31.38
CA PRO A 576 7.10 -5.01 30.67
C PRO A 576 6.34 -4.59 29.41
N ARG A 577 5.74 -3.40 29.41
CA ARG A 577 5.07 -2.83 28.23
C ARG A 577 6.05 -2.57 27.08
N LEU A 578 7.26 -2.12 27.38
CA LEU A 578 8.32 -1.93 26.38
C LEU A 578 8.74 -3.28 25.80
N CYS A 579 8.95 -4.29 26.65
CA CYS A 579 9.27 -5.65 26.21
C CYS A 579 8.19 -6.26 25.31
N SER A 580 6.91 -6.15 25.71
CA SER A 580 5.77 -6.61 24.91
C SER A 580 5.72 -5.94 23.54
N ARG A 581 5.81 -4.61 23.48
CA ARG A 581 5.77 -3.86 22.22
C ARG A 581 7.01 -4.09 21.35
N ALA A 582 8.17 -4.28 21.96
CA ALA A 582 9.40 -4.62 21.25
C ALA A 582 9.29 -6.01 20.60
N ALA A 583 8.79 -7.01 21.34
CA ALA A 583 8.50 -8.33 20.80
C ALA A 583 7.50 -8.24 19.64
N LEU A 584 6.47 -7.42 19.79
CA LEU A 584 5.47 -7.21 18.75
C LEU A 584 6.02 -6.62 17.46
N LEU A 585 6.87 -5.59 17.57
CA LEU A 585 7.50 -4.97 16.42
C LEU A 585 8.49 -5.91 15.74
N LEU A 586 9.13 -6.80 16.50
CA LEU A 586 9.94 -7.88 15.92
C LEU A 586 9.04 -8.85 15.15
N VAL A 587 7.91 -9.29 15.70
CA VAL A 587 6.96 -10.20 15.02
C VAL A 587 6.42 -9.61 13.72
N PHE A 588 6.21 -8.29 13.65
CA PHE A 588 5.63 -7.63 12.48
C PHE A 588 6.63 -6.91 11.58
N SER A 589 7.93 -6.92 11.89
CA SER A 589 8.95 -6.42 10.96
C SER A 589 9.16 -7.41 9.81
N TRP A 590 9.52 -6.90 8.63
CA TRP A 590 9.91 -7.72 7.48
C TRP A 590 10.92 -8.78 7.88
N GLU A 591 11.91 -8.41 8.70
CA GLU A 591 12.87 -9.34 9.28
C GLU A 591 12.17 -10.39 10.14
N GLY A 592 11.38 -10.09 11.17
CA GLY A 592 10.82 -11.18 12.00
C GLY A 592 9.76 -12.09 11.35
N LEU A 593 9.13 -11.68 10.24
CA LEU A 593 8.22 -12.53 9.45
C LEU A 593 8.92 -13.35 8.36
N THR A 594 10.09 -12.94 7.88
CA THR A 594 10.85 -13.66 6.84
C THR A 594 12.10 -14.34 7.40
N ASP A 595 12.48 -14.01 8.63
CA ASP A 595 13.70 -14.45 9.26
C ASP A 595 13.37 -15.38 10.42
N SER A 596 13.04 -16.64 10.11
CA SER A 596 12.97 -17.71 11.12
C SER A 596 14.35 -18.13 11.64
N ARG A 597 15.38 -17.27 11.56
CA ARG A 597 16.64 -17.50 12.28
C ARG A 597 16.28 -17.78 13.75
N PRO A 598 16.73 -18.91 14.33
CA PRO A 598 16.42 -19.28 15.71
C PRO A 598 16.76 -18.16 16.73
N SER A 599 17.72 -17.30 16.40
CA SER A 599 18.10 -16.14 17.21
C SER A 599 17.00 -15.08 17.36
N THR A 600 16.21 -14.84 16.31
CA THR A 600 15.16 -13.80 16.27
C THR A 600 13.94 -14.26 17.07
N LEU A 601 13.49 -15.50 16.85
CA LEU A 601 12.43 -16.12 17.66
C LEU A 601 12.83 -16.23 19.14
N ALA A 602 14.08 -16.62 19.43
CA ALA A 602 14.58 -16.64 20.81
C ALA A 602 14.66 -15.24 21.43
N GLN A 603 14.86 -14.18 20.64
CA GLN A 603 14.79 -12.80 21.14
C GLN A 603 13.36 -12.38 21.45
N ILE A 604 12.41 -12.70 20.57
CA ILE A 604 10.97 -12.44 20.78
C ILE A 604 10.49 -13.13 22.05
N GLU A 605 10.75 -14.43 22.21
CA GLU A 605 10.31 -15.17 23.39
C GLU A 605 10.98 -14.66 24.68
N ARG A 606 12.25 -14.26 24.62
CA ARG A 606 12.92 -13.63 25.78
C ARG A 606 12.25 -12.34 26.22
N LEU A 607 11.80 -11.51 25.27
CA LEU A 607 11.08 -10.27 25.58
C LEU A 607 9.68 -10.55 26.12
N LEU A 608 8.93 -11.48 25.52
CA LEU A 608 7.61 -11.89 25.99
C LEU A 608 7.68 -12.49 27.40
N HIS A 609 8.63 -13.38 27.66
CA HIS A 609 8.81 -14.01 28.97
C HIS A 609 9.13 -12.98 30.07
N ARG A 610 9.93 -11.95 29.77
CA ARG A 610 10.20 -10.86 30.73
C ARG A 610 8.94 -10.07 31.05
N ALA A 611 8.17 -9.72 30.02
CA ALA A 611 6.90 -9.02 30.21
C ALA A 611 5.91 -9.86 31.02
N GLU A 612 5.87 -11.17 30.77
CA GLU A 612 5.03 -12.13 31.49
C GLU A 612 5.37 -12.19 32.97
N CYS A 613 6.64 -12.41 33.33
CA CYS A 613 7.08 -12.47 34.72
C CYS A 613 6.72 -11.20 35.50
N ALA A 614 6.93 -10.02 34.91
CA ALA A 614 6.60 -8.75 35.53
C ALA A 614 5.08 -8.55 35.68
N TRP A 615 4.29 -8.84 34.64
CA TRP A 615 2.82 -8.72 34.73
C TRP A 615 2.16 -9.77 35.61
N GLN A 616 2.76 -10.95 35.75
CA GLN A 616 2.35 -11.95 36.75
C GLN A 616 2.53 -11.40 38.16
N ALA A 617 3.69 -10.79 38.45
CA ALA A 617 3.96 -10.17 39.74
C ALA A 617 3.02 -8.99 40.05
N GLU A 618 2.63 -8.21 39.02
CA GLU A 618 1.68 -7.09 39.13
C GLU A 618 0.21 -7.54 39.17
N GLY A 619 -0.11 -8.80 38.87
CA GLY A 619 -1.49 -9.27 38.70
C GLY A 619 -2.20 -8.66 37.48
N ASN A 620 -1.45 -8.19 36.48
CA ASN A 620 -1.99 -7.51 35.30
C ASN A 620 -2.55 -8.50 34.28
N ARG A 621 -3.82 -8.88 34.46
CA ARG A 621 -4.53 -9.82 33.58
C ARG A 621 -4.59 -9.37 32.12
N ASN A 622 -4.69 -8.07 31.84
CA ASN A 622 -4.73 -7.58 30.46
C ASN A 622 -3.40 -7.86 29.74
N GLY A 623 -2.27 -7.52 30.39
CA GLY A 623 -0.95 -7.80 29.85
C GLY A 623 -0.67 -9.29 29.64
N LEU A 624 -1.11 -10.15 30.56
CA LEU A 624 -0.96 -11.61 30.40
C LEU A 624 -1.78 -12.14 29.22
N GLY A 625 -3.01 -11.65 29.05
CA GLY A 625 -3.84 -11.98 27.90
C GLY A 625 -3.25 -11.50 26.57
N GLU A 626 -2.63 -10.31 26.56
CA GLU A 626 -1.89 -9.78 25.42
C GLU A 626 -0.73 -10.72 25.01
N ILE A 627 0.08 -11.20 25.96
CA ILE A 627 1.19 -12.13 25.68
C ILE A 627 0.68 -13.44 25.11
N LEU A 628 -0.37 -14.01 25.69
CA LEU A 628 -0.98 -15.25 25.18
C LEU A 628 -1.52 -15.05 23.76
N THR A 629 -2.10 -13.88 23.48
CA THR A 629 -2.56 -13.54 22.12
C THR A 629 -1.38 -13.44 21.16
N PHE A 630 -0.22 -12.91 21.56
CA PHE A 630 0.98 -12.90 20.72
C PHE A 630 1.56 -14.28 20.47
N ARG A 631 1.61 -15.14 21.48
CA ARG A 631 1.99 -16.54 21.29
C ARG A 631 1.04 -17.24 20.33
N ALA A 632 -0.27 -16.94 20.38
CA ALA A 632 -1.23 -17.44 19.41
C ALA A 632 -0.91 -16.99 17.97
N PHE A 633 -0.57 -15.72 17.76
CA PHE A 633 -0.14 -15.22 16.44
C PHE A 633 1.14 -15.90 15.95
N LEU A 634 2.15 -16.06 16.82
CA LEU A 634 3.39 -16.75 16.46
C LEU A 634 3.16 -18.20 16.05
N SER A 635 2.33 -18.94 16.81
CA SER A 635 1.96 -20.32 16.46
C SER A 635 1.19 -20.39 15.15
N TRP A 636 0.31 -19.41 14.88
CA TRP A 636 -0.40 -19.31 13.61
C TRP A 636 0.56 -19.14 12.42
N GLU A 637 1.53 -18.23 12.53
CA GLU A 637 2.56 -17.98 11.50
C GLU A 637 3.56 -19.15 11.33
N GLN A 638 3.62 -20.06 12.31
CA GLN A 638 4.39 -21.31 12.23
C GLN A 638 3.56 -22.48 11.67
N GLY A 639 2.26 -22.28 11.42
CA GLY A 639 1.35 -23.31 10.93
C GLY A 639 0.77 -24.24 12.00
N ASP A 640 1.06 -24.02 13.29
CA ASP A 640 0.45 -24.78 14.39
C ASP A 640 -0.87 -24.12 14.84
N PHE A 641 -1.90 -24.33 14.01
CA PHE A 641 -3.22 -23.73 14.21
C PHE A 641 -3.90 -24.21 15.50
N ALA A 642 -3.66 -25.45 15.91
CA ALA A 642 -4.23 -26.02 17.14
C ALA A 642 -3.63 -25.35 18.38
N LEU A 643 -2.30 -25.15 18.40
CA LEU A 643 -1.62 -24.41 19.45
C LEU A 643 -2.05 -22.94 19.48
N ALA A 644 -2.19 -22.31 18.32
CA ALA A 644 -2.69 -20.94 18.20
C ALA A 644 -4.09 -20.78 18.81
N ALA A 645 -5.01 -21.69 18.52
CA ALA A 645 -6.34 -21.71 19.10
C ALA A 645 -6.31 -21.97 20.62
N ARG A 646 -5.42 -22.85 21.10
CA ARG A 646 -5.25 -23.10 22.55
C ARG A 646 -4.82 -21.83 23.29
N PHE A 647 -3.76 -21.16 22.82
CA PHE A 647 -3.32 -19.89 23.41
C PHE A 647 -4.41 -18.81 23.35
N SER A 648 -5.18 -18.76 22.26
CA SER A 648 -6.32 -17.83 22.15
C SER A 648 -7.43 -18.11 23.16
N ARG A 649 -7.75 -19.38 23.45
CA ARG A 649 -8.73 -19.76 24.49
C ARG A 649 -8.22 -19.39 25.89
N GLU A 650 -6.94 -19.62 26.17
CA GLU A 650 -6.29 -19.22 27.43
C GLU A 650 -6.26 -17.69 27.59
N ALA A 651 -5.98 -16.95 26.50
CA ALA A 651 -6.04 -15.50 26.47
C ALA A 651 -7.46 -14.99 26.78
N LEU A 652 -8.50 -15.54 26.16
CA LEU A 652 -9.89 -15.15 26.42
C LEU A 652 -10.33 -15.38 27.87
N ALA A 653 -9.83 -16.43 28.53
CA ALA A 653 -10.07 -16.69 29.95
C ALA A 653 -9.33 -15.69 30.87
N THR A 654 -8.25 -15.08 30.37
CA THR A 654 -7.41 -14.15 31.12
C THR A 654 -7.84 -12.70 30.93
N LEU A 655 -8.15 -12.30 29.69
CA LEU A 655 -8.52 -10.95 29.28
C LEU A 655 -9.85 -10.48 29.89
N PRO A 656 -9.94 -9.22 30.36
CA PRO A 656 -11.20 -8.66 30.84
C PRO A 656 -12.19 -8.45 29.68
N GLU A 657 -13.50 -8.53 29.96
CA GLU A 657 -14.54 -8.37 28.93
C GLU A 657 -14.53 -7.01 28.23
N SER A 658 -14.04 -5.97 28.91
CA SER A 658 -13.89 -4.62 28.34
C SER A 658 -12.81 -4.53 27.26
N GLU A 659 -11.91 -5.51 27.16
CA GLU A 659 -10.78 -5.48 26.21
C GLU A 659 -11.21 -5.97 24.83
N SER A 660 -11.62 -5.07 23.95
CA SER A 660 -12.17 -5.49 22.64
C SER A 660 -11.11 -5.97 21.65
N GLN A 661 -9.91 -5.38 21.64
CA GLN A 661 -8.94 -5.60 20.57
C GLN A 661 -8.31 -7.01 20.62
N TRP A 662 -7.76 -7.38 21.77
CA TRP A 662 -7.12 -8.69 21.93
C TRP A 662 -8.15 -9.82 21.87
N ARG A 663 -9.31 -9.63 22.48
CA ARG A 663 -10.41 -10.60 22.39
C ARG A 663 -10.87 -10.83 20.94
N GLY A 664 -11.02 -9.75 20.15
CA GLY A 664 -11.36 -9.87 18.72
C GLY A 664 -10.32 -10.67 17.94
N SER A 665 -9.02 -10.49 18.26
CA SER A 665 -7.93 -11.27 17.67
C SER A 665 -8.00 -12.75 18.03
N CYS A 666 -8.27 -13.08 19.30
CA CYS A 666 -8.45 -14.46 19.75
C CYS A 666 -9.64 -15.14 19.08
N PHE A 667 -10.79 -14.47 19.00
CA PHE A 667 -11.97 -15.02 18.32
C PHE A 667 -11.72 -15.29 16.85
N ARG A 668 -10.97 -14.41 16.16
CA ARG A 668 -10.56 -14.63 14.77
C ARG A 668 -9.68 -15.88 14.65
N ILE A 669 -8.65 -16.04 15.47
CA ILE A 669 -7.74 -17.20 15.42
C ILE A 669 -8.51 -18.51 15.69
N ILE A 670 -9.37 -18.52 16.70
CA ILE A 670 -10.20 -19.70 17.00
C ILE A 670 -11.15 -19.98 15.83
N GLY A 671 -11.80 -18.95 15.28
CA GLY A 671 -12.69 -19.09 14.12
C GLY A 671 -11.99 -19.70 12.90
N GLU A 672 -10.72 -19.35 12.66
CA GLU A 672 -9.92 -19.93 11.59
C GLU A 672 -9.61 -21.41 11.83
N GLU A 673 -9.28 -21.81 13.06
CA GLU A 673 -9.10 -23.24 13.40
C GLU A 673 -10.39 -24.04 13.25
N GLU A 674 -11.53 -23.50 13.73
CA GLU A 674 -12.84 -24.13 13.56
C GLU A 674 -13.21 -24.30 12.08
N MET A 675 -12.91 -23.30 11.24
CA MET A 675 -13.12 -23.36 9.80
C MET A 675 -12.25 -24.45 9.15
N LEU A 676 -10.96 -24.52 9.49
CA LEU A 676 -10.02 -25.54 9.01
C LEU A 676 -10.38 -26.95 9.48
N ALA A 677 -10.99 -27.07 10.66
CA ALA A 677 -11.56 -28.30 11.19
C ALA A 677 -12.91 -28.68 10.55
N GLY A 678 -13.43 -27.88 9.61
CA GLY A 678 -14.68 -28.12 8.90
C GLY A 678 -15.94 -27.67 9.66
N ARG A 679 -15.80 -27.07 10.84
CA ARG A 679 -16.89 -26.61 11.73
C ARG A 679 -17.33 -25.19 11.37
N VAL A 680 -17.91 -25.06 10.18
CA VAL A 680 -18.16 -23.76 9.52
C VAL A 680 -19.24 -22.92 10.22
N ARG A 681 -20.24 -23.54 10.87
CA ARG A 681 -21.27 -22.80 11.63
C ARG A 681 -20.69 -22.12 12.87
N GLU A 682 -19.81 -22.82 13.57
CA GLU A 682 -19.08 -22.35 14.74
C GLU A 682 -18.11 -21.23 14.34
N ALA A 683 -17.35 -21.43 13.27
CA ALA A 683 -16.47 -20.40 12.71
C ALA A 683 -17.21 -19.09 12.39
N ARG A 684 -18.42 -19.18 11.81
CA ARG A 684 -19.24 -18.00 11.52
C ARG A 684 -19.52 -17.16 12.76
N GLN A 685 -19.93 -17.80 13.85
CA GLN A 685 -20.25 -17.10 15.10
C GLN A 685 -19.01 -16.40 15.66
N LEU A 686 -17.87 -17.09 15.66
CA LEU A 686 -16.61 -16.56 16.14
C LEU A 686 -16.13 -15.35 15.32
N PHE A 687 -16.26 -15.39 13.99
CA PHE A 687 -15.90 -14.25 13.16
C PHE A 687 -16.87 -13.07 13.28
N GLN A 688 -18.15 -13.31 13.53
CA GLN A 688 -19.12 -12.25 13.84
C GLN A 688 -18.76 -11.52 15.14
N GLU A 689 -18.39 -12.27 16.18
CA GLU A 689 -17.92 -11.70 17.44
C GLU A 689 -16.60 -10.95 17.27
N ALA A 690 -15.66 -11.51 16.51
CA ALA A 690 -14.40 -10.83 16.18
C ALA A 690 -14.65 -9.49 15.47
N LEU A 691 -15.55 -9.46 14.48
CA LEU A 691 -15.91 -8.24 13.75
C LEU A 691 -16.48 -7.17 14.68
N ALA A 692 -17.46 -7.53 15.52
CA ALA A 692 -18.09 -6.60 16.45
C ALA A 692 -17.07 -5.97 17.42
N LEU A 693 -16.14 -6.78 17.92
CA LEU A 693 -15.08 -6.31 18.82
C LEU A 693 -14.06 -5.42 18.11
N PHE A 694 -13.69 -5.73 16.86
CA PHE A 694 -12.80 -4.87 16.08
C PHE A 694 -13.44 -3.52 15.75
N GLU A 695 -14.73 -3.51 15.41
CA GLU A 695 -15.48 -2.27 15.19
C GLU A 695 -15.58 -1.42 16.46
N ALA A 696 -15.88 -2.04 17.61
CA ALA A 696 -15.89 -1.38 18.91
C ALA A 696 -14.52 -0.78 19.27
N ALA A 697 -13.43 -1.46 18.90
CA ALA A 697 -12.06 -1.00 19.09
C ALA A 697 -11.59 0.06 18.06
N GLY A 698 -12.40 0.37 17.03
CA GLY A 698 -11.97 1.22 15.91
C GLY A 698 -10.85 0.60 15.06
N ASN A 699 -10.62 -0.71 15.17
CA ASN A 699 -9.58 -1.44 14.44
C ASN A 699 -10.07 -1.81 13.04
N SER A 700 -9.97 -0.86 12.11
CA SER A 700 -10.44 -1.05 10.73
C SER A 700 -9.72 -2.19 9.98
N TYR A 701 -8.45 -2.47 10.30
CA TYR A 701 -7.70 -3.58 9.71
C TYR A 701 -8.25 -4.92 10.19
N GLY A 702 -8.42 -5.08 11.50
CA GLY A 702 -9.01 -6.28 12.10
C GLY A 702 -10.44 -6.52 11.59
N ALA A 703 -11.24 -5.47 11.48
CA ALA A 703 -12.60 -5.55 10.93
C ALA A 703 -12.60 -6.06 9.48
N ARG A 704 -11.73 -5.53 8.60
CA ARG A 704 -11.58 -6.03 7.22
C ARG A 704 -11.13 -7.50 7.19
N ALA A 705 -10.19 -7.90 8.03
CA ALA A 705 -9.76 -9.28 8.13
C ALA A 705 -10.90 -10.22 8.57
N ALA A 706 -11.73 -9.81 9.54
CA ALA A 706 -12.91 -10.57 9.96
C ALA A 706 -13.98 -10.64 8.87
N LEU A 707 -14.19 -9.58 8.09
CA LEU A 707 -15.10 -9.58 6.93
C LEU A 707 -14.64 -10.56 5.84
N LEU A 708 -13.33 -10.63 5.56
CA LEU A 708 -12.78 -11.61 4.62
C LEU A 708 -13.01 -13.04 5.11
N ALA A 709 -12.76 -13.31 6.39
CA ALA A 709 -13.00 -14.63 6.98
C ALA A 709 -14.50 -15.01 6.95
N LEU A 710 -15.40 -14.05 7.20
CA LEU A 710 -16.84 -14.26 7.02
C LEU A 710 -17.22 -14.54 5.57
N ALA A 711 -16.59 -13.87 4.61
CA ALA A 711 -16.84 -14.11 3.18
C ALA A 711 -16.45 -15.54 2.77
N GLU A 712 -15.29 -16.04 3.24
CA GLU A 712 -14.88 -17.44 3.04
C GLU A 712 -15.88 -18.41 3.69
N VAL A 713 -16.37 -18.11 4.89
CA VAL A 713 -17.40 -18.91 5.56
C VAL A 713 -18.70 -18.96 4.76
N TYR A 714 -19.17 -17.82 4.24
CA TYR A 714 -20.36 -17.80 3.40
C TYR A 714 -20.17 -18.55 2.09
N TRP A 715 -18.97 -18.52 1.50
CA TRP A 715 -18.62 -19.34 0.35
C TRP A 715 -18.71 -20.84 0.66
N LEU A 716 -18.18 -21.29 1.81
CA LEU A 716 -18.31 -22.69 2.27
C LEU A 716 -19.77 -23.09 2.58
N GLN A 717 -20.55 -22.16 3.13
CA GLN A 717 -22.00 -22.32 3.39
C GLN A 717 -22.87 -22.25 2.14
N GLY A 718 -22.28 -22.08 0.96
CA GLY A 718 -23.00 -22.01 -0.29
C GLY A 718 -23.65 -20.65 -0.60
N ALA A 719 -23.56 -19.66 0.29
CA ALA A 719 -24.17 -18.34 0.18
C ALA A 719 -23.32 -17.36 -0.66
N LEU A 720 -23.14 -17.67 -1.94
CA LEU A 720 -22.24 -16.97 -2.85
C LEU A 720 -22.52 -15.46 -2.95
N ARG A 721 -23.80 -15.04 -2.97
CA ARG A 721 -24.15 -13.61 -3.05
C ARG A 721 -23.69 -12.83 -1.82
N GLN A 722 -23.86 -13.40 -0.63
CA GLN A 722 -23.41 -12.78 0.63
C GLN A 722 -21.88 -12.70 0.68
N ALA A 723 -21.19 -13.76 0.24
CA ALA A 723 -19.73 -13.73 0.11
C ALA A 723 -19.27 -12.60 -0.83
N ALA A 724 -19.91 -12.44 -1.99
CA ALA A 724 -19.58 -11.39 -2.95
C ALA A 724 -19.79 -9.96 -2.39
N GLU A 725 -20.84 -9.74 -1.62
CA GLU A 725 -21.09 -8.46 -0.95
C GLU A 725 -19.96 -8.10 0.01
N LEU A 726 -19.52 -9.06 0.83
CA LEU A 726 -18.43 -8.86 1.78
C LEU A 726 -17.09 -8.62 1.09
N TYR A 727 -16.74 -9.42 0.07
CA TYR A 727 -15.50 -9.18 -0.69
C TYR A 727 -15.50 -7.79 -1.35
N ARG A 728 -16.62 -7.36 -1.96
CA ARG A 728 -16.73 -6.01 -2.55
C ARG A 728 -16.65 -4.91 -1.50
N ALA A 729 -17.23 -5.10 -0.32
CA ALA A 729 -17.14 -4.16 0.79
C ALA A 729 -15.68 -3.94 1.22
N VAL A 730 -14.90 -5.03 1.35
CA VAL A 730 -13.47 -4.97 1.65
C VAL A 730 -12.71 -4.27 0.52
N SER A 731 -12.91 -4.65 -0.75
CA SER A 731 -12.23 -4.01 -1.89
C SER A 731 -12.51 -2.51 -2.00
N SER A 732 -13.72 -2.06 -1.65
CA SER A 732 -14.09 -0.63 -1.70
C SER A 732 -13.43 0.21 -0.61
N THR A 733 -13.15 -0.39 0.56
CA THR A 733 -12.59 0.26 1.74
C THR A 733 -11.07 0.08 1.87
N ALA A 734 -10.49 -0.91 1.16
CA ALA A 734 -9.08 -1.26 1.21
C ALA A 734 -8.19 -0.47 0.23
N ARG A 735 -8.46 0.82 -0.02
CA ARG A 735 -7.66 1.64 -0.98
C ARG A 735 -6.16 1.73 -0.66
N GLU A 736 -5.80 1.51 0.60
CA GLU A 736 -4.42 1.56 1.12
C GLU A 736 -3.99 0.23 1.78
N ASP A 737 -4.84 -0.80 1.76
CA ASP A 737 -4.64 -2.09 2.42
C ASP A 737 -4.54 -3.22 1.39
N PHE A 738 -3.42 -3.20 0.66
CA PHE A 738 -3.17 -4.09 -0.48
C PHE A 738 -3.28 -5.60 -0.16
N PRO A 739 -2.83 -6.11 1.01
CA PRO A 739 -3.00 -7.54 1.34
C PRO A 739 -4.46 -7.97 1.41
N ASN A 740 -5.31 -7.18 2.08
CA ASN A 740 -6.74 -7.50 2.20
C ASN A 740 -7.47 -7.32 0.85
N ALA A 741 -7.06 -6.35 0.05
CA ALA A 741 -7.58 -6.18 -1.31
C ALA A 741 -7.25 -7.38 -2.21
N GLY A 742 -6.04 -7.92 -2.14
CA GLY A 742 -5.64 -9.11 -2.90
C GLY A 742 -6.47 -10.35 -2.55
N LYS A 743 -6.69 -10.60 -1.26
CA LYS A 743 -7.56 -11.70 -0.78
C LYS A 743 -9.02 -11.51 -1.21
N ALA A 744 -9.55 -10.29 -1.14
CA ALA A 744 -10.91 -10.01 -1.62
C ALA A 744 -11.05 -10.30 -3.13
N GLN A 745 -10.05 -9.91 -3.92
CA GLN A 745 -10.04 -10.12 -5.36
C GLN A 745 -9.96 -11.61 -5.72
N LEU A 746 -9.15 -12.38 -5.00
CA LEU A 746 -9.11 -13.85 -5.12
C LEU A 746 -10.48 -14.48 -4.81
N GLY A 747 -11.14 -14.01 -3.74
CA GLY A 747 -12.49 -14.46 -3.38
C GLY A 747 -13.49 -14.21 -4.50
N LEU A 748 -13.51 -13.00 -5.06
CA LEU A 748 -14.38 -12.66 -6.21
C LEU A 748 -14.09 -13.55 -7.43
N ALA A 749 -12.81 -13.79 -7.74
CA ALA A 749 -12.43 -14.67 -8.84
C ALA A 749 -13.02 -16.09 -8.69
N ARG A 750 -12.99 -16.64 -7.47
CA ARG A 750 -13.60 -17.95 -7.16
C ARG A 750 -15.12 -17.92 -7.36
N LEU A 751 -15.80 -16.85 -6.94
CA LEU A 751 -17.26 -16.72 -7.13
C LEU A 751 -17.63 -16.57 -8.61
N SER A 752 -16.90 -15.73 -9.35
CA SER A 752 -17.04 -15.55 -10.79
C SER A 752 -16.79 -16.86 -11.55
N TYR A 753 -15.83 -17.67 -11.09
CA TYR A 753 -15.62 -19.02 -11.58
C TYR A 753 -16.87 -19.85 -11.34
N GLU A 754 -17.36 -20.00 -10.10
CA GLU A 754 -18.55 -20.81 -9.78
C GLU A 754 -19.79 -20.44 -10.60
N TRP A 755 -19.97 -19.15 -10.94
CA TRP A 755 -21.04 -18.64 -11.81
C TRP A 755 -20.80 -18.83 -13.32
N ASN A 756 -19.69 -19.45 -13.71
CA ASN A 756 -19.25 -19.67 -15.09
C ASN A 756 -19.03 -18.38 -15.90
N VAL A 757 -18.59 -17.30 -15.23
CA VAL A 757 -18.19 -16.03 -15.85
C VAL A 757 -16.66 -15.99 -15.98
N LEU A 758 -16.13 -16.86 -16.86
CA LEU A 758 -14.71 -17.20 -16.90
C LEU A 758 -13.79 -16.02 -17.24
N GLU A 759 -14.21 -15.10 -18.11
CA GLU A 759 -13.43 -13.89 -18.43
C GLU A 759 -13.26 -12.97 -17.23
N THR A 760 -14.32 -12.80 -16.43
CA THR A 760 -14.26 -11.98 -15.22
C THR A 760 -13.42 -12.70 -14.15
N ALA A 761 -13.63 -14.00 -13.97
CA ALA A 761 -12.85 -14.81 -13.04
C ALA A 761 -11.34 -14.75 -13.33
N GLU A 762 -10.95 -14.81 -14.60
CA GLU A 762 -9.55 -14.72 -15.03
C GLU A 762 -8.96 -13.34 -14.74
N GLN A 763 -9.69 -12.27 -15.06
CA GLN A 763 -9.23 -10.91 -14.78
C GLN A 763 -9.02 -10.71 -13.28
N GLU A 764 -10.00 -11.10 -12.45
CA GLU A 764 -9.92 -10.97 -11.00
C GLU A 764 -8.77 -11.83 -10.42
N ALA A 765 -8.60 -13.07 -10.90
CA ALA A 765 -7.49 -13.93 -10.47
C ALA A 765 -6.12 -13.38 -10.88
N GLN A 766 -5.99 -12.79 -12.07
CA GLN A 766 -4.76 -12.17 -12.53
C GLN A 766 -4.43 -10.91 -11.71
N GLU A 767 -5.42 -10.08 -11.38
CA GLU A 767 -5.24 -8.93 -10.50
C GLU A 767 -4.78 -9.35 -9.08
N ALA A 768 -5.32 -10.46 -8.55
CA ALA A 768 -4.88 -11.04 -7.28
C ALA A 768 -3.43 -11.56 -7.37
N LEU A 769 -3.04 -12.20 -8.47
CA LEU A 769 -1.67 -12.67 -8.71
C LEU A 769 -0.67 -11.51 -8.82
N ASP A 770 -1.04 -10.44 -9.54
CA ASP A 770 -0.21 -9.23 -9.69
C ASP A 770 -0.04 -8.49 -8.36
N LEU A 771 -1.08 -8.47 -7.52
CA LEU A 771 -1.00 -7.97 -6.15
C LEU A 771 -0.08 -8.86 -5.30
N GLY A 772 -0.26 -10.18 -5.32
CA GLY A 772 0.59 -11.12 -4.61
C GLY A 772 2.07 -10.99 -4.99
N THR A 773 2.36 -10.81 -6.28
CA THR A 773 3.73 -10.59 -6.79
C THR A 773 4.31 -9.28 -6.28
N ARG A 774 3.54 -8.19 -6.30
CA ARG A 774 3.99 -6.88 -5.78
C ARG A 774 4.23 -6.89 -4.28
N LEU A 775 3.46 -7.68 -3.54
CA LEU A 775 3.53 -7.80 -2.09
C LEU A 775 4.48 -8.89 -1.61
N GLN A 776 5.03 -9.70 -2.54
CA GLN A 776 5.78 -10.92 -2.22
C GLN A 776 4.97 -11.88 -1.31
N ASP A 777 3.65 -11.92 -1.49
CA ASP A 777 2.75 -12.82 -0.76
C ASP A 777 2.65 -14.14 -1.53
N GLU A 778 3.43 -15.14 -1.11
CA GLU A 778 3.50 -16.45 -1.77
C GLU A 778 2.17 -17.20 -1.69
N ALA A 779 1.47 -17.12 -0.56
CA ALA A 779 0.18 -17.77 -0.40
C ALA A 779 -0.85 -17.24 -1.39
N LEU A 780 -0.93 -15.91 -1.54
CA LEU A 780 -1.81 -15.29 -2.52
C LEU A 780 -1.42 -15.65 -3.96
N GLN A 781 -0.12 -15.68 -4.28
CA GLN A 781 0.38 -16.09 -5.59
C GLN A 781 0.00 -17.54 -5.93
N VAL A 782 0.17 -18.46 -4.98
CA VAL A 782 -0.19 -19.88 -5.14
C VAL A 782 -1.69 -20.02 -5.36
N GLN A 783 -2.51 -19.41 -4.50
CA GLN A 783 -3.97 -19.54 -4.59
C GLN A 783 -4.54 -18.91 -5.86
N ALA A 784 -4.02 -17.74 -6.28
CA ALA A 784 -4.43 -17.12 -7.55
C ALA A 784 -4.02 -17.97 -8.76
N SER A 785 -2.82 -18.57 -8.72
CA SER A 785 -2.34 -19.45 -9.79
C SER A 785 -3.15 -20.75 -9.89
N LEU A 786 -3.61 -21.29 -8.77
CA LEU A 786 -4.51 -22.45 -8.75
C LEU A 786 -5.86 -22.12 -9.41
N VAL A 787 -6.45 -20.96 -9.09
CA VAL A 787 -7.69 -20.49 -9.74
C VAL A 787 -7.48 -20.30 -11.25
N LEU A 788 -6.38 -19.67 -11.67
CA LEU A 788 -6.04 -19.52 -13.08
C LEU A 788 -5.88 -20.87 -13.79
N ALA A 789 -5.20 -21.84 -13.16
CA ALA A 789 -5.08 -23.19 -13.72
C ALA A 789 -6.45 -23.89 -13.87
N THR A 790 -7.37 -23.70 -12.91
CA THR A 790 -8.74 -24.23 -13.05
C THR A 790 -9.54 -23.55 -14.16
N ILE A 791 -9.32 -22.25 -14.41
CA ILE A 791 -9.94 -21.52 -15.52
C ILE A 791 -9.33 -21.94 -16.87
N GLU A 792 -8.02 -22.16 -16.93
CA GLU A 792 -7.36 -22.70 -18.12
C GLU A 792 -7.91 -24.10 -18.44
N GLN A 793 -8.05 -24.96 -17.43
CA GLN A 793 -8.69 -26.27 -17.60
C GLN A 793 -10.15 -26.17 -18.04
N ALA A 794 -10.91 -25.19 -17.52
CA ALA A 794 -12.29 -24.89 -17.93
C ALA A 794 -12.43 -24.66 -19.44
N ARG A 795 -11.40 -24.03 -20.01
CA ARG A 795 -11.30 -23.68 -21.43
C ARG A 795 -10.55 -24.74 -22.24
N GLU A 796 -10.31 -25.91 -21.65
CA GLU A 796 -9.63 -27.05 -22.25
C GLU A 796 -8.17 -26.74 -22.64
N GLN A 797 -7.55 -25.81 -21.92
CA GLN A 797 -6.15 -25.43 -22.05
C GLN A 797 -5.29 -26.20 -21.04
N THR A 798 -5.34 -27.53 -21.11
CA THR A 798 -4.68 -28.43 -20.14
C THR A 798 -3.17 -28.23 -20.07
N ALA A 799 -2.50 -28.08 -21.23
CA ALA A 799 -1.05 -27.91 -21.28
C ALA A 799 -0.58 -26.60 -20.61
N PRO A 800 -1.18 -25.42 -20.90
CA PRO A 800 -0.94 -24.20 -20.13
C PRO A 800 -1.18 -24.36 -18.62
N ALA A 801 -2.29 -24.99 -18.22
CA ALA A 801 -2.63 -25.21 -16.81
C ALA A 801 -1.57 -26.04 -16.07
N GLN A 802 -1.13 -27.15 -16.69
CA GLN A 802 -0.06 -28.00 -16.14
C GLN A 802 1.28 -27.25 -16.08
N GLN A 803 1.63 -26.51 -17.12
CA GLN A 803 2.87 -25.73 -17.15
C GLN A 803 2.88 -24.66 -16.06
N ARG A 804 1.76 -24.00 -15.79
CA ARG A 804 1.61 -23.01 -14.71
C ARG A 804 1.89 -23.63 -13.35
N LEU A 805 1.24 -24.75 -13.02
CA LEU A 805 1.43 -25.39 -11.71
C LEU A 805 2.83 -26.00 -11.57
N HIS A 806 3.42 -26.52 -12.66
CA HIS A 806 4.80 -27.03 -12.65
C HIS A 806 5.82 -25.89 -12.43
N ALA A 807 5.65 -24.76 -13.11
CA ALA A 807 6.50 -23.59 -12.94
C ALA A 807 6.37 -22.99 -11.53
N LEU A 808 5.18 -23.06 -10.93
CA LEU A 808 4.95 -22.61 -9.56
C LEU A 808 5.68 -23.50 -8.56
N LEU A 809 5.54 -24.83 -8.67
CA LEU A 809 6.24 -25.78 -7.78
C LEU A 809 7.76 -25.66 -7.91
N ALA A 810 8.29 -25.48 -9.12
CA ALA A 810 9.73 -25.34 -9.35
C ALA A 810 10.34 -24.04 -8.76
N ARG A 811 9.51 -23.03 -8.47
CA ARG A 811 9.94 -21.77 -7.85
C ARG A 811 9.97 -21.84 -6.33
N LEU A 812 9.23 -22.77 -5.73
CA LEU A 812 9.24 -22.99 -4.30
C LEU A 812 10.48 -23.85 -3.97
N PRO A 813 11.50 -23.29 -3.30
CA PRO A 813 12.73 -24.03 -3.01
C PRO A 813 12.43 -25.23 -2.12
N GLY A 814 12.68 -26.44 -2.61
CA GLY A 814 12.35 -27.72 -1.95
C GLY A 814 13.03 -28.00 -0.60
N GLU A 815 13.76 -27.04 -0.03
CA GLU A 815 14.42 -27.13 1.28
C GLU A 815 14.42 -25.79 2.07
N SER A 816 13.71 -24.73 1.64
CA SER A 816 13.70 -23.49 2.44
C SER A 816 12.60 -23.51 3.50
N THR A 817 13.05 -23.47 4.75
CA THR A 817 12.42 -22.73 5.84
C THR A 817 11.55 -21.59 5.32
N HIS A 818 10.23 -21.59 5.54
CA HIS A 818 9.36 -20.44 5.90
C HIS A 818 7.83 -20.67 5.64
N HIS A 819 7.08 -20.61 6.75
CA HIS A 819 5.73 -20.06 6.99
C HIS A 819 4.40 -20.74 6.59
N LEU A 820 4.28 -21.61 5.58
CA LEU A 820 2.98 -22.31 5.35
C LEU A 820 3.18 -23.75 4.84
N PRO A 821 3.18 -24.77 5.72
CA PRO A 821 3.50 -26.17 5.39
C PRO A 821 2.57 -26.86 4.38
N LEU A 822 1.55 -26.17 3.86
CA LEU A 822 0.51 -26.73 2.99
C LEU A 822 0.54 -26.21 1.54
N LEU A 823 1.37 -25.21 1.20
CA LEU A 823 1.34 -24.61 -0.15
C LEU A 823 1.74 -25.61 -1.25
N ASP A 824 2.82 -26.35 -1.06
CA ASP A 824 3.25 -27.40 -1.99
C ASP A 824 2.16 -28.46 -2.17
N ARG A 825 1.51 -28.83 -1.07
CA ARG A 825 0.43 -29.82 -1.06
C ARG A 825 -0.78 -29.34 -1.87
N HIS A 826 -1.16 -28.08 -1.75
CA HIS A 826 -2.22 -27.49 -2.59
C HIS A 826 -1.86 -27.51 -4.08
N ILE A 827 -0.60 -27.25 -4.43
CA ILE A 827 -0.13 -27.30 -5.82
C ILE A 827 -0.19 -28.73 -6.37
N LEU A 828 0.29 -29.70 -5.58
CA LEU A 828 0.25 -31.13 -5.94
C LEU A 828 -1.20 -31.64 -6.10
N ALA A 829 -2.10 -31.25 -5.20
CA ALA A 829 -3.53 -31.57 -5.33
C ALA A 829 -4.14 -30.93 -6.59
N GLY A 830 -3.76 -29.69 -6.91
CA GLY A 830 -4.13 -29.04 -8.17
C GLY A 830 -3.64 -29.79 -9.41
N GLN A 831 -2.37 -30.23 -9.41
CA GLN A 831 -1.81 -31.06 -10.47
C GLN A 831 -2.54 -32.40 -10.61
N ALA A 832 -2.85 -33.07 -9.50
CA ALA A 832 -3.62 -34.30 -9.50
C ALA A 832 -5.01 -34.11 -10.10
N ARG A 833 -5.70 -33.00 -9.79
CA ARG A 833 -6.99 -32.66 -10.39
C ARG A 833 -6.89 -32.42 -11.91
N LEU A 834 -5.84 -31.75 -12.38
CA LEU A 834 -5.60 -31.57 -13.81
C LEU A 834 -5.27 -32.89 -14.52
N SER A 835 -4.46 -33.76 -13.90
CA SER A 835 -4.13 -35.09 -14.41
C SER A 835 -5.38 -35.97 -14.52
N LEU A 836 -6.27 -35.91 -13.52
CA LEU A 836 -7.55 -36.61 -13.55
C LEU A 836 -8.42 -36.16 -14.74
N ALA A 837 -8.54 -34.84 -14.95
CA ALA A 837 -9.29 -34.30 -16.09
C ALA A 837 -8.65 -34.63 -17.46
N ALA A 838 -7.33 -34.85 -17.48
CA ALA A 838 -6.60 -35.30 -18.66
C ALA A 838 -6.65 -36.82 -18.89
N GLY A 839 -7.24 -37.59 -17.96
CA GLY A 839 -7.28 -39.05 -18.00
C GLY A 839 -5.97 -39.76 -17.61
N ASP A 840 -4.99 -39.05 -17.03
CA ASP A 840 -3.74 -39.63 -16.53
C ASP A 840 -3.92 -40.18 -15.11
N LEU A 841 -4.64 -41.30 -15.01
CA LEU A 841 -4.96 -41.95 -13.73
C LEU A 841 -3.70 -42.40 -12.97
N ALA A 842 -2.63 -42.77 -13.69
CA ALA A 842 -1.37 -43.21 -13.08
C ALA A 842 -0.62 -42.07 -12.38
N ALA A 843 -0.74 -40.83 -12.84
CA ALA A 843 -0.23 -39.67 -12.09
C ALA A 843 -1.02 -39.44 -10.80
N VAL A 844 -2.35 -39.56 -10.83
CA VAL A 844 -3.22 -39.37 -9.65
C VAL A 844 -2.99 -40.46 -8.61
N GLU A 845 -2.80 -41.71 -9.02
CA GLU A 845 -2.51 -42.84 -8.11
C GLU A 845 -1.15 -42.69 -7.40
N ARG A 846 -0.12 -42.20 -8.11
CA ARG A 846 1.18 -41.88 -7.50
C ARG A 846 1.04 -40.76 -6.47
N TRP A 847 0.27 -39.73 -6.80
CA TRP A 847 -0.01 -38.63 -5.88
C TRP A 847 -0.81 -39.09 -4.65
N SER A 848 -1.84 -39.93 -4.81
CA SER A 848 -2.66 -40.40 -3.68
C SER A 848 -1.85 -41.26 -2.72
N THR A 849 -0.99 -42.14 -3.24
CA THR A 849 -0.09 -42.98 -2.43
C THR A 849 0.88 -42.13 -1.60
N THR A 850 1.45 -41.08 -2.21
CA THR A 850 2.38 -40.17 -1.53
C THR A 850 1.66 -39.31 -0.49
N SER A 851 0.48 -38.79 -0.82
CA SER A 851 -0.29 -37.88 0.03
C SER A 851 -0.91 -38.58 1.25
N ALA A 852 -1.16 -39.89 1.16
CA ALA A 852 -1.71 -40.69 2.25
C ALA A 852 -0.78 -40.81 3.47
N MET A 853 0.53 -40.70 3.29
CA MET A 853 1.52 -40.90 4.37
C MET A 853 1.43 -39.83 5.47
N ASP A 854 1.05 -38.59 5.11
CA ASP A 854 0.93 -37.45 6.02
C ASP A 854 -0.52 -36.92 6.10
N ARG A 855 -1.51 -37.81 6.04
CA ARG A 855 -2.92 -37.40 5.99
C ARG A 855 -3.44 -36.86 7.32
N GLU A 856 -3.03 -37.44 8.44
CA GLU A 856 -3.52 -37.06 9.77
C GLU A 856 -2.97 -35.70 10.24
N SER A 857 -1.90 -35.20 9.62
CA SER A 857 -1.25 -33.94 9.97
C SER A 857 -1.87 -32.72 9.28
N ILE A 858 -2.80 -32.91 8.33
CA ILE A 858 -3.45 -31.81 7.61
C ILE A 858 -4.87 -31.54 8.13
N PRO A 859 -5.36 -30.28 8.05
CA PRO A 859 -6.71 -29.94 8.49
C PRO A 859 -7.82 -30.70 7.78
N ARG A 860 -8.94 -30.94 8.48
CA ARG A 860 -10.07 -31.74 8.01
C ARG A 860 -10.67 -31.25 6.70
N LEU A 861 -10.76 -29.92 6.51
CA LEU A 861 -11.25 -29.31 5.27
C LEU A 861 -10.35 -29.65 4.07
N HIS A 862 -9.03 -29.76 4.27
CA HIS A 862 -8.09 -30.15 3.22
C HIS A 862 -8.11 -31.66 2.97
N GLN A 863 -8.29 -32.47 4.00
CA GLN A 863 -8.49 -33.93 3.85
C GLN A 863 -9.70 -34.21 2.94
N GLU A 864 -10.81 -33.50 3.14
CA GLU A 864 -11.98 -33.61 2.29
C GLU A 864 -11.66 -33.29 0.82
N GLN A 865 -10.95 -32.19 0.55
CA GLN A 865 -10.59 -31.78 -0.81
C GLN A 865 -9.74 -32.83 -1.54
N GLU A 866 -8.81 -33.47 -0.84
CA GLU A 866 -7.96 -34.53 -1.39
C GLU A 866 -8.73 -35.84 -1.58
N ASP A 867 -9.55 -36.22 -0.60
CA ASP A 867 -10.41 -37.40 -0.68
C ASP A 867 -11.36 -37.31 -1.88
N LEU A 868 -11.93 -36.13 -2.17
CA LEU A 868 -12.78 -35.94 -3.35
C LEU A 868 -12.02 -36.12 -4.68
N ILE A 869 -10.70 -35.96 -4.71
CA ILE A 869 -9.88 -36.29 -5.89
C ILE A 869 -9.68 -37.81 -5.96
N THR A 870 -9.33 -38.45 -4.85
CA THR A 870 -9.17 -39.91 -4.77
C THR A 870 -10.46 -40.67 -5.07
N LEU A 871 -11.61 -40.14 -4.64
CA LEU A 871 -12.93 -40.74 -4.92
C LEU A 871 -13.30 -40.64 -6.40
N ARG A 872 -12.95 -39.52 -7.07
CA ARG A 872 -13.10 -39.43 -8.53
C ARG A 872 -12.16 -40.39 -9.27
N LEU A 873 -10.95 -40.62 -8.74
CA LEU A 873 -10.04 -41.65 -9.29
C LEU A 873 -10.67 -43.05 -9.21
N LEU A 874 -11.23 -43.45 -8.05
CA LEU A 874 -11.92 -44.73 -7.89
C LEU A 874 -13.10 -44.87 -8.86
N MET A 875 -13.89 -43.81 -9.02
CA MET A 875 -14.98 -43.79 -10.00
C MET A 875 -14.47 -43.97 -11.44
N ALA A 876 -13.38 -43.30 -11.81
CA ALA A 876 -12.76 -43.42 -13.13
C ALA A 876 -12.13 -44.81 -13.40
N GLN A 877 -11.73 -45.53 -12.35
CA GLN A 877 -11.25 -46.92 -12.42
C GLN A 877 -12.39 -47.95 -12.51
N GLY A 878 -13.66 -47.52 -12.44
CA GLY A 878 -14.83 -48.40 -12.48
C GLY A 878 -15.25 -48.95 -11.11
N GLU A 879 -14.61 -48.50 -10.03
CA GLU A 879 -14.86 -48.92 -8.64
C GLU A 879 -15.87 -48.00 -7.93
N ALA A 880 -16.89 -47.54 -8.67
CA ALA A 880 -17.88 -46.60 -8.16
C ALA A 880 -18.68 -47.13 -6.95
N GLU A 881 -18.75 -48.45 -6.75
CA GLU A 881 -19.44 -49.06 -5.59
C GLU A 881 -18.69 -48.83 -4.27
N GLU A 882 -17.36 -48.76 -4.32
CA GLU A 882 -16.52 -48.48 -3.15
C GLU A 882 -16.52 -46.99 -2.78
N ALA A 883 -16.68 -46.11 -3.78
CA ALA A 883 -16.71 -44.66 -3.58
C ALA A 883 -17.98 -44.16 -2.85
N ILE A 884 -19.14 -44.80 -3.07
CA ILE A 884 -20.44 -44.35 -2.51
C ILE A 884 -20.47 -44.26 -0.98
N PRO A 885 -20.09 -45.30 -0.19
CA PRO A 885 -20.14 -45.20 1.27
C PRO A 885 -19.17 -44.14 1.82
N LEU A 886 -18.04 -43.90 1.15
CA LEU A 886 -17.09 -42.86 1.52
C LEU A 886 -17.64 -41.46 1.25
N LEU A 887 -18.26 -41.26 0.08
CA LEU A 887 -18.97 -40.01 -0.27
C LEU A 887 -20.12 -39.74 0.71
N GLU A 888 -20.90 -40.75 1.10
CA GLU A 888 -21.99 -40.59 2.07
C GLU A 888 -21.47 -40.15 3.45
N GLY A 889 -20.33 -40.69 3.89
CA GLY A 889 -19.66 -40.24 5.12
C GLY A 889 -19.32 -38.74 5.08
N TRP A 890 -18.71 -38.29 3.98
CA TRP A 890 -18.41 -36.88 3.77
C TRP A 890 -19.67 -36.02 3.65
N ARG A 891 -20.73 -36.51 3.00
CA ARG A 891 -22.01 -35.80 2.86
C ARG A 891 -22.63 -35.50 4.22
N VAL A 892 -22.70 -36.50 5.10
CA VAL A 892 -23.26 -36.35 6.45
C VAL A 892 -22.46 -35.31 7.24
N GLU A 893 -21.12 -35.39 7.19
CA GLU A 893 -20.25 -34.44 7.87
C GLU A 893 -20.36 -33.02 7.30
N ALA A 894 -20.48 -32.87 5.98
CA ALA A 894 -20.68 -31.59 5.31
C ALA A 894 -22.01 -30.95 5.71
N HIS A 895 -23.10 -31.73 5.68
CA HIS A 895 -24.43 -31.29 6.11
C HIS A 895 -24.45 -30.89 7.59
N GLN A 896 -23.85 -31.71 8.46
CA GLN A 896 -23.83 -31.47 9.90
C GLN A 896 -23.14 -30.15 10.26
N HIS A 897 -22.07 -29.77 9.56
CA HIS A 897 -21.32 -28.53 9.84
C HIS A 897 -21.64 -27.37 8.91
N GLY A 898 -22.61 -27.53 8.00
CA GLY A 898 -23.08 -26.47 7.10
C GLY A 898 -22.11 -26.14 5.97
N ARG A 899 -21.35 -27.12 5.49
CA ARG A 899 -20.51 -27.02 4.27
C ARG A 899 -21.36 -27.28 3.01
N THR A 900 -22.37 -26.45 2.77
CA THR A 900 -23.34 -26.68 1.69
C THR A 900 -22.70 -26.70 0.30
N ARG A 901 -21.62 -25.93 0.07
CA ARG A 901 -20.86 -26.03 -1.20
C ARG A 901 -20.35 -27.45 -1.43
N SER A 902 -19.70 -28.03 -0.43
CA SER A 902 -19.21 -29.40 -0.48
C SER A 902 -20.35 -30.42 -0.61
N GLU A 903 -21.44 -30.20 0.11
CA GLU A 903 -22.62 -31.08 0.05
C GLU A 903 -23.18 -31.17 -1.38
N VAL A 904 -23.24 -30.05 -2.11
CA VAL A 904 -23.63 -30.03 -3.53
C VAL A 904 -22.65 -30.83 -4.39
N GLU A 905 -21.34 -30.62 -4.21
CA GLU A 905 -20.29 -31.34 -4.95
C GLU A 905 -20.38 -32.86 -4.69
N ILE A 906 -20.52 -33.27 -3.43
CA ILE A 906 -20.62 -34.68 -3.02
C ILE A 906 -21.89 -35.33 -3.59
N LEU A 907 -23.04 -34.65 -3.51
CA LEU A 907 -24.29 -35.14 -4.09
C LEU A 907 -24.18 -35.33 -5.61
N ALA A 908 -23.50 -34.42 -6.31
CA ALA A 908 -23.24 -34.53 -7.73
C ALA A 908 -22.38 -35.76 -8.07
N LEU A 909 -21.30 -35.99 -7.30
CA LEU A 909 -20.44 -37.17 -7.47
C LEU A 909 -21.16 -38.48 -7.15
N MET A 910 -21.96 -38.52 -6.08
CA MET A 910 -22.77 -39.69 -5.76
C MET A 910 -23.78 -39.99 -6.87
N ALA A 911 -24.39 -38.95 -7.45
CA ALA A 911 -25.32 -39.11 -8.55
C ALA A 911 -24.63 -39.73 -9.79
N LEU A 912 -23.41 -39.30 -10.10
CA LEU A 912 -22.58 -39.90 -11.16
C LEU A 912 -22.20 -41.36 -10.84
N ALA A 913 -21.79 -41.65 -9.60
CA ALA A 913 -21.45 -43.01 -9.17
C ALA A 913 -22.63 -43.98 -9.33
N TYR A 914 -23.85 -43.56 -8.93
CA TYR A 914 -25.06 -44.35 -9.16
C TYR A 914 -25.45 -44.46 -10.63
N PHE A 915 -25.19 -43.42 -11.43
CA PHE A 915 -25.42 -43.45 -12.87
C PHE A 915 -24.50 -44.46 -13.57
N ALA A 916 -23.22 -44.49 -13.22
CA ALA A 916 -22.24 -45.47 -13.70
C ALA A 916 -22.63 -46.92 -13.35
N GLN A 917 -23.25 -47.13 -12.18
CA GLN A 917 -23.80 -48.43 -11.76
C GLN A 917 -25.15 -48.79 -12.39
N GLN A 918 -25.65 -48.01 -13.37
CA GLN A 918 -26.95 -48.23 -14.01
C GLN A 918 -28.12 -48.22 -13.01
N ARG A 919 -28.04 -47.37 -11.96
CA ARG A 919 -29.08 -47.15 -10.94
C ARG A 919 -29.72 -45.75 -11.12
N PRO A 920 -30.51 -45.53 -12.18
CA PRO A 920 -30.95 -44.19 -12.61
C PRO A 920 -31.91 -43.51 -11.63
N LEU A 921 -32.69 -44.27 -10.83
CA LEU A 921 -33.62 -43.69 -9.86
C LEU A 921 -32.88 -43.00 -8.71
N GLN A 922 -31.87 -43.67 -8.16
CA GLN A 922 -30.99 -43.11 -7.12
C GLN A 922 -30.21 -41.91 -7.65
N ALA A 923 -29.58 -42.06 -8.82
CA ALA A 923 -28.85 -40.99 -9.49
C ALA A 923 -29.72 -39.74 -9.71
N SER A 924 -30.96 -39.93 -10.20
CA SER A 924 -31.90 -38.84 -10.43
C SER A 924 -32.34 -38.15 -9.14
N SER A 925 -32.50 -38.91 -8.05
CA SER A 925 -32.90 -38.35 -6.76
C SER A 925 -31.83 -37.43 -6.19
N LEU A 926 -30.57 -37.90 -6.17
CA LEU A 926 -29.44 -37.16 -5.64
C LEU A 926 -29.11 -35.92 -6.49
N LEU A 927 -29.18 -36.04 -7.82
CA LEU A 927 -28.97 -34.89 -8.70
C LEU A 927 -30.05 -33.81 -8.47
N ARG A 928 -31.32 -34.18 -8.23
CA ARG A 928 -32.36 -33.19 -7.90
C ARG A 928 -32.09 -32.47 -6.60
N GLU A 929 -31.58 -33.16 -5.59
CA GLU A 929 -31.18 -32.56 -4.31
C GLU A 929 -30.02 -31.58 -4.50
N ALA A 930 -28.97 -31.98 -5.23
CA ALA A 930 -27.85 -31.11 -5.58
C ALA A 930 -28.32 -29.85 -6.32
N LEU A 931 -29.17 -30.01 -7.34
CA LEU A 931 -29.71 -28.90 -8.13
C LEU A 931 -30.59 -27.95 -7.28
N ALA A 932 -31.36 -28.48 -6.33
CA ALA A 932 -32.20 -27.66 -5.45
C ALA A 932 -31.36 -26.76 -4.53
N LEU A 933 -30.28 -27.31 -3.96
CA LEU A 933 -29.33 -26.55 -3.13
C LEU A 933 -28.54 -25.52 -3.96
N ALA A 934 -28.17 -25.88 -5.18
CA ALA A 934 -27.35 -25.06 -6.07
C ALA A 934 -28.12 -23.91 -6.74
N HIS A 935 -29.40 -24.10 -7.01
CA HIS A 935 -30.21 -23.19 -7.84
C HIS A 935 -30.30 -21.77 -7.30
N ALA A 936 -30.51 -21.62 -5.98
CA ALA A 936 -30.74 -20.31 -5.36
C ALA A 936 -29.55 -19.35 -5.53
N GLU A 937 -28.34 -19.91 -5.52
CA GLU A 937 -27.06 -19.18 -5.54
C GLU A 937 -26.37 -19.23 -6.91
N GLY A 938 -26.91 -20.01 -7.85
CA GLY A 938 -26.55 -19.98 -9.27
C GLY A 938 -25.27 -20.72 -9.63
N TYR A 939 -24.88 -21.75 -8.88
CA TYR A 939 -23.71 -22.57 -9.19
C TYR A 939 -23.78 -23.13 -10.61
N GLN A 940 -22.67 -23.17 -11.32
CA GLN A 940 -22.59 -23.83 -12.63
C GLN A 940 -21.37 -24.75 -12.72
N ARG A 941 -20.20 -24.30 -12.28
CA ARG A 941 -18.95 -25.07 -12.42
C ARG A 941 -18.92 -26.37 -11.63
N LEU A 942 -19.57 -26.44 -10.47
CA LEU A 942 -19.75 -27.71 -9.73
C LEU A 942 -20.39 -28.83 -10.57
N PHE A 943 -21.16 -28.50 -11.62
CA PHE A 943 -21.72 -29.48 -12.54
C PHE A 943 -20.93 -29.56 -13.85
N LEU A 944 -20.51 -28.42 -14.41
CA LEU A 944 -19.79 -28.37 -15.68
C LEU A 944 -18.43 -29.07 -15.62
N ASP A 945 -17.75 -28.99 -14.48
CA ASP A 945 -16.42 -29.58 -14.28
C ASP A 945 -16.43 -31.11 -14.30
N GLU A 946 -17.59 -31.74 -14.09
CA GLU A 946 -17.76 -33.18 -14.17
C GLU A 946 -18.02 -33.70 -15.61
N GLY A 947 -18.10 -32.80 -16.60
CA GLY A 947 -18.06 -33.15 -18.02
C GLY A 947 -19.29 -33.87 -18.58
N GLU A 948 -19.08 -34.67 -19.64
CA GLU A 948 -20.15 -35.28 -20.44
C GLU A 948 -21.07 -36.23 -19.67
N GLU A 949 -20.55 -36.93 -18.67
CA GLU A 949 -21.34 -37.86 -17.86
C GLU A 949 -22.41 -37.11 -17.06
N MET A 950 -22.06 -35.94 -16.52
CA MET A 950 -23.00 -35.06 -15.84
C MET A 950 -24.03 -34.48 -16.81
N ALA A 951 -23.60 -34.07 -18.02
CA ALA A 951 -24.53 -33.62 -19.06
C ALA A 951 -25.51 -34.74 -19.47
N ALA A 952 -25.03 -35.99 -19.61
CA ALA A 952 -25.86 -37.14 -19.91
C ALA A 952 -26.87 -37.42 -18.80
N LEU A 953 -26.45 -37.40 -17.53
CA LEU A 953 -27.35 -37.57 -16.39
C LEU A 953 -28.40 -36.44 -16.32
N GLN A 954 -28.01 -35.18 -16.54
CA GLN A 954 -28.96 -34.07 -16.58
C GLN A 954 -30.03 -34.23 -17.67
N ARG A 955 -29.67 -34.74 -18.86
CA ARG A 955 -30.63 -35.06 -19.94
C ARG A 955 -31.61 -36.17 -19.53
N VAL A 956 -31.16 -37.15 -18.74
CA VAL A 956 -32.01 -38.24 -18.20
C VAL A 956 -32.97 -37.72 -17.12
N VAL A 957 -32.51 -36.78 -16.28
CA VAL A 957 -33.32 -36.24 -15.18
C VAL A 957 -34.30 -35.16 -15.65
N LEU A 958 -33.98 -34.41 -16.70
CA LEU A 958 -34.79 -33.30 -17.22
C LEU A 958 -36.29 -33.62 -17.38
N PRO A 959 -36.72 -34.76 -17.97
CA PRO A 959 -38.15 -35.08 -18.10
C PRO A 959 -38.87 -35.34 -16.78
N THR A 960 -38.13 -35.62 -15.70
CA THR A 960 -38.67 -35.90 -14.37
C THR A 960 -38.88 -34.64 -13.53
N ILE A 961 -38.27 -33.52 -13.92
CA ILE A 961 -38.44 -32.21 -13.29
C ILE A 961 -39.67 -31.55 -13.93
N ARG A 962 -40.80 -31.50 -13.22
CA ARG A 962 -42.05 -30.89 -13.74
C ARG A 962 -42.26 -29.50 -13.15
N LYS A 963 -42.37 -28.48 -14.01
CA LYS A 963 -43.03 -27.17 -13.73
C LYS A 963 -42.56 -26.43 -12.46
N ASP A 964 -41.26 -26.27 -12.25
CA ASP A 964 -40.70 -25.38 -11.22
C ASP A 964 -39.43 -24.68 -11.73
N LEU A 965 -38.95 -23.65 -11.00
CA LEU A 965 -37.75 -22.85 -11.29
C LEU A 965 -36.48 -23.69 -11.58
N SER A 966 -36.44 -24.95 -11.13
CA SER A 966 -35.38 -25.92 -11.42
C SER A 966 -35.27 -26.32 -12.89
N GLU A 967 -36.35 -26.26 -13.69
CA GLU A 967 -36.32 -26.62 -15.12
C GLU A 967 -35.49 -25.59 -15.92
N THR A 968 -35.72 -24.29 -15.68
CA THR A 968 -34.94 -23.20 -16.32
C THR A 968 -33.46 -23.32 -16.00
N TYR A 969 -33.12 -23.65 -14.76
CA TYR A 969 -31.74 -23.78 -14.32
C TYR A 969 -31.00 -24.97 -14.94
N VAL A 970 -31.64 -26.14 -15.03
CA VAL A 970 -31.07 -27.30 -15.75
C VAL A 970 -30.89 -26.98 -17.24
N HIS A 971 -31.83 -26.24 -17.85
CA HIS A 971 -31.65 -25.75 -19.22
C HIS A 971 -30.46 -24.80 -19.36
N THR A 972 -30.22 -23.90 -18.40
CA THR A 972 -29.02 -23.05 -18.37
C THR A 972 -27.74 -23.89 -18.30
N LEU A 973 -27.69 -24.91 -17.44
CA LEU A 973 -26.53 -25.82 -17.33
C LEU A 973 -26.29 -26.60 -18.62
N LEU A 974 -27.32 -27.22 -19.20
CA LEU A 974 -27.22 -27.93 -20.48
C LEU A 974 -26.80 -27.02 -21.64
N HIS A 975 -27.25 -25.75 -21.63
CA HIS A 975 -26.80 -24.76 -22.60
C HIS A 975 -25.31 -24.45 -22.43
N ALA A 976 -24.83 -24.28 -21.19
CA ALA A 976 -23.43 -24.04 -20.89
C ALA A 976 -22.53 -25.21 -21.33
N PHE A 977 -22.95 -26.47 -21.11
CA PHE A 977 -22.26 -27.65 -21.69
C PHE A 977 -22.16 -27.58 -23.21
N THR A 978 -23.24 -27.18 -23.88
CA THR A 978 -23.27 -27.07 -25.35
C THR A 978 -22.33 -25.98 -25.86
N GLN A 979 -22.24 -24.84 -25.16
CA GLN A 979 -21.29 -23.78 -25.50
C GLN A 979 -19.83 -24.21 -25.32
N GLN A 980 -19.53 -24.97 -24.27
CA GLN A 980 -18.20 -25.54 -24.04
C GLN A 980 -17.81 -26.48 -25.21
N GLN A 981 -18.72 -27.37 -25.63
CA GLN A 981 -18.53 -28.23 -26.79
C GLN A 981 -18.41 -27.46 -28.12
N LEU A 982 -19.17 -26.40 -28.33
CA LEU A 982 -19.10 -25.61 -29.58
C LEU A 982 -17.79 -24.82 -29.68
N GLY A 983 -17.17 -24.46 -28.55
CA GLY A 983 -15.80 -23.94 -28.49
C GLY A 983 -14.76 -24.94 -29.02
N GLN A 984 -15.06 -26.25 -29.00
CA GLN A 984 -14.21 -27.33 -29.55
C GLN A 984 -14.28 -27.42 -31.09
N GLY A 985 -15.23 -26.74 -31.74
CA GLY A 985 -15.68 -27.04 -33.11
C GLY A 985 -15.02 -26.27 -34.27
N ALA A 986 -13.85 -25.65 -34.12
CA ALA A 986 -13.14 -25.03 -35.25
C ALA A 986 -12.22 -26.00 -36.04
N SER A 987 -12.21 -27.29 -35.69
CA SER A 987 -11.41 -28.31 -36.37
C SER A 987 -12.06 -29.69 -36.31
N PHE A 988 -13.09 -29.95 -37.13
CA PHE A 988 -13.33 -31.32 -37.62
C PHE A 988 -13.87 -31.30 -39.06
N THR A 989 -13.12 -32.00 -39.91
CA THR A 989 -13.42 -32.31 -41.30
C THR A 989 -14.65 -33.20 -41.42
N SER A 990 -15.48 -32.87 -42.41
CA SER A 990 -16.65 -33.58 -42.94
C SER A 990 -16.68 -35.11 -42.78
N SER A 991 -17.75 -35.64 -42.19
CA SER A 991 -18.55 -36.71 -42.81
C SER A 991 -19.93 -36.91 -42.15
N SER A 992 -20.96 -36.84 -43.01
CA SER A 992 -22.38 -37.24 -42.90
C SER A 992 -23.34 -36.64 -41.84
N PRO A 993 -24.50 -36.11 -42.28
CA PRO A 993 -25.49 -35.47 -41.42
C PRO A 993 -26.55 -36.47 -40.93
N VAL A 994 -26.76 -36.55 -39.61
CA VAL A 994 -28.01 -37.05 -39.03
C VAL A 994 -28.58 -35.95 -38.14
N SER A 995 -29.40 -35.11 -38.76
CA SER A 995 -30.61 -34.48 -38.22
C SER A 995 -30.57 -33.93 -36.79
N ALA A 996 -29.65 -33.01 -36.47
CA ALA A 996 -29.89 -32.00 -35.44
C ALA A 996 -30.57 -30.79 -36.09
N ARG A 997 -31.86 -30.57 -35.79
CA ARG A 997 -32.63 -29.42 -36.25
C ARG A 997 -32.04 -28.13 -35.67
N LEU A 998 -31.17 -27.49 -36.43
CA LEU A 998 -30.71 -26.12 -36.21
C LEU A 998 -31.92 -25.18 -36.26
N ILE A 999 -32.12 -24.40 -35.19
CA ILE A 999 -33.03 -23.26 -35.21
C ILE A 999 -32.41 -22.23 -36.17
N GLU A 1000 -33.00 -22.07 -37.35
CA GLU A 1000 -32.62 -21.03 -38.31
C GLU A 1000 -32.79 -19.64 -37.66
N ALA A 1001 -31.73 -18.82 -37.71
CA ALA A 1001 -31.80 -17.43 -37.29
C ALA A 1001 -32.86 -16.66 -38.10
N LEU A 1002 -33.54 -15.71 -37.44
CA LEU A 1002 -34.49 -14.81 -38.09
C LEU A 1002 -33.74 -13.82 -38.98
N SER A 1003 -34.19 -13.67 -40.22
CA SER A 1003 -33.69 -12.66 -41.15
C SER A 1003 -34.06 -11.25 -40.66
N PRO A 1004 -33.34 -10.20 -41.11
CA PRO A 1004 -33.64 -8.82 -40.74
C PRO A 1004 -35.09 -8.40 -41.04
N GLN A 1005 -35.68 -8.97 -42.11
CA GLN A 1005 -37.06 -8.70 -42.50
C GLN A 1005 -38.07 -9.41 -41.58
N GLU A 1006 -37.76 -10.64 -41.14
CA GLU A 1006 -38.55 -11.40 -40.17
C GLU A 1006 -38.51 -10.74 -38.78
N GLN A 1007 -37.36 -10.21 -38.36
CA GLN A 1007 -37.23 -9.45 -37.11
C GLN A 1007 -38.12 -8.19 -37.11
N ARG A 1008 -38.19 -7.49 -38.25
CA ARG A 1008 -39.01 -6.27 -38.40
C ARG A 1008 -40.51 -6.60 -38.35
N VAL A 1009 -40.93 -7.68 -38.99
CA VAL A 1009 -42.30 -8.21 -38.91
C VAL A 1009 -42.63 -8.69 -37.49
N LEU A 1010 -41.68 -9.32 -36.79
CA LEU A 1010 -41.85 -9.78 -35.40
C LEU A 1010 -42.09 -8.61 -34.43
N ARG A 1011 -41.37 -7.48 -34.57
CA ARG A 1011 -41.62 -6.28 -33.73
C ARG A 1011 -43.05 -5.78 -33.84
N LEU A 1012 -43.54 -5.63 -35.07
CA LEU A 1012 -44.89 -5.13 -35.33
C LEU A 1012 -45.97 -6.15 -34.91
N LEU A 1013 -45.67 -7.45 -35.01
CA LEU A 1013 -46.51 -8.52 -34.47
C LEU A 1013 -46.64 -8.44 -32.94
N VAL A 1014 -45.55 -8.14 -32.24
CA VAL A 1014 -45.47 -8.02 -30.78
C VAL A 1014 -46.18 -6.76 -30.29
N ALA A 1015 -46.04 -5.66 -31.02
CA ALA A 1015 -46.74 -4.39 -30.80
C ALA A 1015 -48.27 -4.47 -31.04
N GLY A 1016 -48.78 -5.61 -31.52
CA GLY A 1016 -50.22 -5.88 -31.62
C GLY A 1016 -50.86 -5.59 -32.99
N LEU A 1017 -50.10 -5.13 -33.98
CA LEU A 1017 -50.63 -4.75 -35.30
C LEU A 1017 -51.13 -5.97 -36.11
N SER A 1018 -52.29 -5.87 -36.72
CA SER A 1018 -52.82 -6.89 -37.64
C SER A 1018 -51.97 -7.04 -38.90
N ASN A 1019 -52.02 -8.20 -39.58
CA ASN A 1019 -51.23 -8.43 -40.80
C ASN A 1019 -51.44 -7.37 -41.91
N PRO A 1020 -52.66 -6.80 -42.11
CA PRO A 1020 -52.87 -5.64 -42.98
C PRO A 1020 -52.11 -4.39 -42.53
N GLU A 1021 -52.15 -4.04 -41.25
CA GLU A 1021 -51.45 -2.86 -40.69
C GLU A 1021 -49.93 -3.01 -40.77
N ILE A 1022 -49.42 -4.24 -40.58
CA ILE A 1022 -47.99 -4.55 -40.78
C ILE A 1022 -47.60 -4.40 -42.26
N ALA A 1023 -48.48 -4.82 -43.18
CA ALA A 1023 -48.25 -4.72 -44.61
C ALA A 1023 -48.18 -3.26 -45.07
N GLU A 1024 -49.07 -2.42 -44.52
CA GLU A 1024 -49.09 -0.98 -44.75
C GLU A 1024 -47.85 -0.29 -44.14
N ALA A 1025 -47.50 -0.61 -42.89
CA ALA A 1025 -46.33 -0.05 -42.20
C ALA A 1025 -44.99 -0.42 -42.87
N LEU A 1026 -44.91 -1.58 -43.54
CA LEU A 1026 -43.71 -2.04 -44.24
C LEU A 1026 -43.77 -1.79 -45.76
N VAL A 1027 -44.85 -1.21 -46.28
CA VAL A 1027 -45.10 -0.98 -47.72
C VAL A 1027 -44.90 -2.26 -48.55
N VAL A 1028 -45.53 -3.36 -48.11
CA VAL A 1028 -45.50 -4.67 -48.78
C VAL A 1028 -46.90 -5.27 -48.88
N SER A 1029 -47.06 -6.36 -49.64
CA SER A 1029 -48.35 -7.05 -49.72
C SER A 1029 -48.68 -7.81 -48.43
N ILE A 1030 -49.97 -7.94 -48.10
CA ILE A 1030 -50.47 -8.74 -46.96
C ILE A 1030 -50.01 -10.21 -47.06
N ASN A 1031 -49.88 -10.73 -48.29
CA ASN A 1031 -49.40 -12.08 -48.51
C ASN A 1031 -47.91 -12.23 -48.14
N THR A 1032 -47.09 -11.21 -48.42
CA THR A 1032 -45.68 -11.18 -48.00
C THR A 1032 -45.56 -11.22 -46.48
N VAL A 1033 -46.38 -10.45 -45.76
CA VAL A 1033 -46.40 -10.47 -44.29
C VAL A 1033 -46.82 -11.84 -43.76
N LYS A 1034 -47.88 -12.46 -44.31
CA LYS A 1034 -48.32 -13.81 -43.90
C LYS A 1034 -47.24 -14.86 -44.09
N THR A 1035 -46.50 -14.81 -45.20
CA THR A 1035 -45.37 -15.73 -45.45
C THR A 1035 -44.26 -15.52 -44.40
N GLN A 1036 -43.94 -14.27 -44.07
CA GLN A 1036 -42.95 -13.97 -43.04
C GLN A 1036 -43.42 -14.37 -41.64
N VAL A 1037 -44.68 -14.15 -41.28
CA VAL A 1037 -45.26 -14.63 -40.00
C VAL A 1037 -45.18 -16.15 -39.89
N HIS A 1038 -45.50 -16.86 -40.98
CA HIS A 1038 -45.43 -18.33 -41.00
C HIS A 1038 -43.97 -18.82 -40.88
N SER A 1039 -43.02 -18.13 -41.51
CA SER A 1039 -41.59 -18.41 -41.37
C SER A 1039 -41.11 -18.15 -39.93
N ILE A 1040 -41.53 -17.04 -39.32
CA ILE A 1040 -41.25 -16.70 -37.92
C ILE A 1040 -41.78 -17.77 -36.97
N TYR A 1041 -43.03 -18.22 -37.14
CA TYR A 1041 -43.64 -19.27 -36.33
C TYR A 1041 -42.89 -20.60 -36.46
N ARG A 1042 -42.47 -20.94 -37.69
CA ARG A 1042 -41.63 -22.12 -37.95
C ARG A 1042 -40.27 -22.01 -37.25
N LYS A 1043 -39.60 -20.86 -37.32
CA LYS A 1043 -38.27 -20.64 -36.76
C LYS A 1043 -38.27 -20.53 -35.23
N LEU A 1044 -39.31 -19.93 -34.65
CA LEU A 1044 -39.49 -19.83 -33.20
C LEU A 1044 -40.19 -21.05 -32.58
N ASN A 1045 -40.58 -22.05 -33.40
CA ASN A 1045 -41.32 -23.23 -32.99
C ASN A 1045 -42.61 -22.93 -32.19
N VAL A 1046 -43.32 -21.87 -32.56
CA VAL A 1046 -44.60 -21.44 -31.97
C VAL A 1046 -45.74 -21.62 -32.96
N LYS A 1047 -46.94 -21.93 -32.50
CA LYS A 1047 -48.10 -22.21 -33.36
C LYS A 1047 -49.10 -21.06 -33.43
N SER A 1048 -48.95 -20.06 -32.57
CA SER A 1048 -49.88 -18.94 -32.50
C SER A 1048 -49.20 -17.61 -32.17
N ARG A 1049 -49.89 -16.52 -32.52
CA ARG A 1049 -49.50 -15.16 -32.17
C ARG A 1049 -49.37 -14.92 -30.66
N LYS A 1050 -50.20 -15.59 -29.87
CA LYS A 1050 -50.18 -15.50 -28.41
C LYS A 1050 -48.93 -16.17 -27.84
N GLU A 1051 -48.55 -17.33 -28.39
CA GLU A 1051 -47.31 -18.05 -28.04
C GLU A 1051 -46.05 -17.28 -28.45
N ALA A 1052 -46.05 -16.67 -29.65
CA ALA A 1052 -44.95 -15.82 -30.09
C ALA A 1052 -44.74 -14.60 -29.17
N ARG A 1053 -45.84 -14.02 -28.64
CA ARG A 1053 -45.79 -12.91 -27.68
C ARG A 1053 -45.35 -13.35 -26.29
N SER A 1054 -45.82 -14.51 -25.81
CA SER A 1054 -45.39 -15.03 -24.50
C SER A 1054 -43.92 -15.46 -24.51
N ALA A 1055 -43.41 -16.02 -25.61
CA ALA A 1055 -42.00 -16.36 -25.76
C ALA A 1055 -41.06 -15.14 -25.64
N LEU A 1056 -41.56 -13.94 -25.91
CA LEU A 1056 -40.82 -12.67 -25.78
C LEU A 1056 -41.08 -11.94 -24.46
N ALA A 1057 -42.27 -12.10 -23.85
CA ALA A 1057 -42.62 -11.48 -22.57
C ALA A 1057 -41.91 -12.11 -21.35
N VAL A 1058 -41.47 -13.37 -21.45
CA VAL A 1058 -40.69 -14.05 -20.41
C VAL A 1058 -39.25 -13.49 -20.30
N GLY A 1059 -38.79 -12.71 -21.28
CA GLY A 1059 -37.48 -12.05 -21.26
C GLY A 1059 -37.36 -10.80 -20.37
N SER A 1060 -38.42 -10.39 -19.65
CA SER A 1060 -38.43 -9.11 -18.89
C SER A 1060 -38.41 -9.25 -17.36
N HIS A 1061 -38.64 -10.44 -16.80
CA HIS A 1061 -38.57 -10.65 -15.35
C HIS A 1061 -38.15 -12.09 -15.04
N HIS A 1062 -36.98 -12.25 -14.40
CA HIS A 1062 -36.34 -13.47 -13.87
C HIS A 1062 -35.38 -14.27 -14.79
N CYS A 1063 -34.18 -14.49 -14.23
CA CYS A 1063 -33.11 -15.44 -14.54
C CYS A 1063 -32.70 -15.76 -15.99
N GLY A 1064 -31.41 -15.55 -16.28
CA GLY A 1064 -30.58 -16.55 -16.94
C GLY A 1064 -30.82 -16.82 -18.42
N VAL A 1065 -30.82 -15.78 -19.28
CA VAL A 1065 -30.73 -15.98 -20.74
C VAL A 1065 -29.83 -14.92 -21.40
N GLN A 1066 -28.51 -15.02 -21.24
CA GLN A 1066 -27.57 -14.21 -22.02
C GLN A 1066 -27.38 -14.71 -23.47
N SER A 1067 -27.89 -15.90 -23.83
CA SER A 1067 -27.73 -16.44 -25.19
C SER A 1067 -28.88 -16.14 -26.17
N LEU A 1068 -29.96 -15.49 -25.73
CA LEU A 1068 -30.97 -14.89 -26.62
C LEU A 1068 -30.88 -13.36 -26.69
N ALA A 1069 -30.24 -12.71 -25.71
CA ALA A 1069 -30.00 -11.26 -25.72
C ALA A 1069 -29.03 -10.82 -26.83
N ILE A 1070 -28.07 -11.68 -27.21
CA ILE A 1070 -27.10 -11.41 -28.27
C ILE A 1070 -27.75 -11.49 -29.68
N PHE A 1071 -28.83 -12.26 -29.85
CA PHE A 1071 -29.55 -12.36 -31.12
C PHE A 1071 -30.77 -11.43 -31.25
N LEU A 1072 -31.22 -10.79 -30.17
CA LEU A 1072 -32.38 -9.89 -30.15
C LEU A 1072 -32.06 -8.42 -29.84
N GLN A 1073 -30.78 -8.05 -29.65
CA GLN A 1073 -30.41 -6.65 -29.42
C GLN A 1073 -30.71 -5.67 -30.57
N PRO A 1074 -30.89 -6.07 -31.85
CA PRO A 1074 -31.43 -5.13 -32.83
C PRO A 1074 -32.93 -4.87 -32.61
N VAL A 1075 -33.67 -5.75 -31.92
CA VAL A 1075 -35.14 -5.84 -31.96
C VAL A 1075 -35.86 -4.96 -30.92
N LEU A 1076 -35.15 -4.48 -29.89
CA LEU A 1076 -35.69 -3.61 -28.84
C LEU A 1076 -34.98 -2.23 -28.74
N SER A 1077 -34.29 -1.82 -29.80
CA SER A 1077 -33.96 -0.41 -30.07
C SER A 1077 -34.82 0.15 -31.19
#